data_AF-A0A3P9K7E1-F1
#
_entry.id   AF-A0A3P9K7E1-F1
#
_cell.length_a   1.000
_cell.length_b   1.000
_cell.length_c   1.000
_cell.angle_alpha   90.00
_cell.angle_beta   90.00
_cell.angle_gamma   90.00
#
_symmetry.space_group_name_H-M   'P 1'
#
loop_
_entity.id
_entity.type
_entity.pdbx_description
1 polymer ?
#
loop_
_entity_poly.entity_id
_entity_poly.type
_entity_poly.pdbx_seq_one_letter_code
_entity_poly.pdbx_strand_id
1 'polypeptide(L)'
;SAPVPAPAAAPAPAPAPAATPAPAPAPAATPAPDQAPAAAPTEEAPPPLPPIVINRYSDDQLRSIITKIKERRKIYREKVIDQYASSPEITPPVTPLLQKEEYAKVIEERARVAEEERIKKEEADKKKKEEQEKKKIENEQKKKEEEEKRKEEEKKIKVPLKTKLIAAYWSSVDFMLKPLEDRMDSVVGHTIDPFTDRRYIAWLSVVTLAFNYNTWFVTARLCFPYHTEAAIPYWFAFDVVADLIYATDAILFQPRKQFVKGGDIIKDRSMTKKHYRDSERCLADVVSVLPFDLLYTQFGFKSVFRANRILKNFLYSQKRTLNVNHHFSFHLRVIRTIGYLLFMLHLNACCYYVASEYQGIGGTKWVYSGLGSAYLRCYYFAVRSLINIGGLNEPHTVFEITFQMTNFFTGVFVFSSLIGQMRDVIGAATAGQTYFRASMDNTVAYMVNNHIPPLVQNRVRTWYTYTWDAQGMLDESELLDKMPLVMRTAIAVDVNLATFQKIDLFKGCDQQMLVDMLLRLKSIIYLPGDFVVKKGDIGKEMYIIKSGAVQVVGGPDNSIVFVTLKAGCVFGEISLLQSSKDGGNRRTANVKAYGFANLFVLEKKDLFDILVHYPESQKVLARKGRKLMKAKGPAAAKAEEDKKKGLALFGQKPQTPKFLRAFGGTINKTLIDKVKVGFINTHLLSSRNQMRSL
;
A
#
# COMPACT_ATOMS: atom_id res chain seq x y z
N SER A 1 50.79 56.67 -40.02
CA SER A 1 50.34 57.65 -39.02
C SER A 1 48.87 57.42 -38.68
N ALA A 2 48.62 56.64 -37.62
CA ALA A 2 47.45 56.77 -36.75
C ALA A 2 47.69 55.81 -35.56
N PRO A 3 47.43 56.23 -34.31
CA PRO A 3 47.96 55.58 -33.13
C PRO A 3 47.00 54.54 -32.55
N VAL A 4 47.60 53.56 -31.88
CA VAL A 4 46.97 52.56 -31.02
C VAL A 4 46.26 53.24 -29.84
N PRO A 5 44.97 52.96 -29.57
CA PRO A 5 44.37 53.28 -28.29
C PRO A 5 44.65 52.17 -27.26
N ALA A 6 45.00 52.63 -26.06
CA ALA A 6 45.33 51.87 -24.87
C ALA A 6 44.21 50.91 -24.40
N PRO A 7 44.57 49.84 -23.67
CA PRO A 7 43.60 48.85 -23.17
C PRO A 7 42.76 49.43 -22.03
N ALA A 8 41.45 49.23 -22.12
CA ALA A 8 40.51 49.53 -21.04
C ALA A 8 40.72 48.57 -19.85
N ALA A 9 40.61 49.14 -18.66
CA ALA A 9 40.90 48.52 -17.37
C ALA A 9 40.08 47.26 -17.07
N ALA A 10 40.72 46.33 -16.36
CA ALA A 10 40.12 45.12 -15.82
C ALA A 10 39.01 45.44 -14.80
N PRO A 11 37.91 44.66 -14.76
CA PRO A 11 36.92 44.77 -13.70
C PRO A 11 37.50 44.31 -12.36
N ALA A 12 37.20 45.06 -11.31
CA ALA A 12 37.56 44.77 -9.93
C ALA A 12 37.02 43.40 -9.47
N PRO A 13 37.73 42.68 -8.58
CA PRO A 13 37.32 41.36 -8.11
C PRO A 13 36.07 41.44 -7.23
N ALA A 14 35.15 40.50 -7.44
CA ALA A 14 33.98 40.28 -6.59
C ALA A 14 34.39 39.93 -5.15
N PRO A 15 33.62 40.36 -4.13
CA PRO A 15 33.91 40.03 -2.74
C PRO A 15 33.71 38.53 -2.47
N ALA A 16 34.60 37.97 -1.65
CA ALA A 16 34.59 36.58 -1.21
C ALA A 16 33.35 36.24 -0.35
N PRO A 17 32.87 34.98 -0.37
CA PRO A 17 31.74 34.54 0.44
C PRO A 17 32.09 34.50 1.94
N ALA A 18 31.17 35.01 2.77
CA ALA A 18 31.28 35.03 4.23
C ALA A 18 31.23 33.62 4.84
N ALA A 19 32.11 33.39 5.81
CA ALA A 19 32.24 32.16 6.58
C ALA A 19 31.20 32.07 7.72
N THR A 20 30.83 30.83 8.04
CA THR A 20 30.01 30.37 9.16
C THR A 20 30.51 30.86 10.54
N PRO A 21 29.62 31.17 11.51
CA PRO A 21 30.03 31.39 12.89
C PRO A 21 30.16 30.06 13.67
N ALA A 22 31.26 29.93 14.41
CA ALA A 22 31.53 28.92 15.43
C ALA A 22 31.04 29.42 16.83
N PRO A 23 30.88 28.55 17.84
CA PRO A 23 30.08 28.81 19.05
C PRO A 23 30.85 29.59 20.14
N ALA A 24 30.12 30.37 20.94
CA ALA A 24 30.63 31.17 22.06
C ALA A 24 30.30 30.55 23.44
N PRO A 25 31.03 30.91 24.51
CA PRO A 25 31.33 30.04 25.66
C PRO A 25 30.39 30.18 26.87
N ALA A 26 30.50 29.22 27.80
CA ALA A 26 29.75 29.14 29.06
C ALA A 26 30.08 30.28 30.07
N PRO A 27 29.12 30.71 30.92
CA PRO A 27 29.41 31.49 32.11
C PRO A 27 29.37 30.64 33.40
N ALA A 28 30.21 31.05 34.36
CA ALA A 28 30.48 30.42 35.65
C ALA A 28 29.50 30.81 36.79
N ALA A 29 29.55 30.02 37.88
CA ALA A 29 28.87 30.12 39.19
C ALA A 29 29.08 31.48 39.89
N THR A 30 28.28 31.99 40.84
CA THR A 30 27.70 31.50 42.15
C THR A 30 26.87 32.70 42.74
N PRO A 31 26.21 32.73 43.94
CA PRO A 31 26.04 31.73 45.01
C PRO A 31 24.58 31.55 45.55
N ALA A 32 24.43 30.63 46.51
CA ALA A 32 23.21 30.22 47.21
C ALA A 32 22.65 31.25 48.22
N PRO A 33 21.41 31.03 48.70
CA PRO A 33 21.20 31.07 50.16
C PRO A 33 20.40 29.88 50.72
N ASP A 34 21.01 29.29 51.75
CA ASP A 34 20.53 28.68 53.00
C ASP A 34 19.08 28.15 53.19
N GLN A 35 19.08 26.83 53.37
CA GLN A 35 18.34 25.92 54.27
C GLN A 35 17.16 26.43 55.15
N ALA A 36 16.03 25.69 55.05
CA ALA A 36 15.15 25.28 56.16
C ALA A 36 14.38 23.98 55.76
N PRO A 37 13.93 23.12 56.71
CA PRO A 37 14.13 21.67 56.62
C PRO A 37 12.90 20.79 56.25
N ALA A 38 13.22 19.66 55.63
CA ALA A 38 12.59 18.32 55.65
C ALA A 38 11.05 18.17 55.74
N ALA A 39 10.45 17.72 54.63
CA ALA A 39 9.22 16.92 54.61
C ALA A 39 9.41 15.69 53.70
N ALA A 40 8.87 14.54 54.15
CA ALA A 40 9.03 13.18 53.64
C ALA A 40 8.65 12.99 52.14
N PRO A 41 9.16 11.95 51.46
CA PRO A 41 8.90 11.75 50.04
C PRO A 41 7.46 11.27 49.79
N THR A 42 6.68 12.03 49.03
CA THR A 42 5.45 11.53 48.41
C THR A 42 5.79 10.71 47.18
N GLU A 43 5.49 9.42 47.30
CA GLU A 43 5.53 8.37 46.28
C GLU A 43 4.69 8.78 45.05
N GLU A 44 5.35 8.90 43.88
CA GLU A 44 4.69 9.15 42.60
C GLU A 44 3.78 7.96 42.21
N ALA A 45 2.50 8.25 41.95
CA ALA A 45 1.51 7.26 41.54
C ALA A 45 1.84 6.65 40.17
N PRO A 46 1.67 5.33 39.99
CA PRO A 46 1.93 4.66 38.71
C PRO A 46 0.89 5.05 37.63
N PRO A 47 1.27 5.02 36.35
CA PRO A 47 0.39 5.43 35.24
C PRO A 47 -0.87 4.54 35.15
N PRO A 48 -2.02 5.09 34.69
CA PRO A 48 -3.27 4.36 34.69
C PRO A 48 -3.23 3.16 33.73
N LEU A 49 -3.71 2.01 34.21
CA LEU A 49 -3.82 0.77 33.44
C LEU A 49 -4.78 0.94 32.25
N PRO A 50 -4.53 0.26 31.11
CA PRO A 50 -5.43 0.32 29.96
C PRO A 50 -6.82 -0.25 30.31
N PRO A 51 -7.91 0.26 29.71
CA PRO A 51 -9.26 -0.15 30.07
C PRO A 51 -9.49 -1.63 29.74
N ILE A 52 -9.96 -2.39 30.74
CA ILE A 52 -10.38 -3.78 30.59
C ILE A 52 -11.59 -3.79 29.65
N VAL A 53 -11.42 -4.33 28.44
CA VAL A 53 -12.53 -4.58 27.52
C VAL A 53 -13.30 -5.80 28.03
N ILE A 54 -14.24 -5.56 28.94
CA ILE A 54 -15.17 -6.58 29.40
C ILE A 54 -16.19 -6.82 28.29
N ASN A 55 -16.17 -8.02 27.71
CA ASN A 55 -17.20 -8.43 26.77
C ASN A 55 -18.55 -8.48 27.52
N ARG A 56 -19.41 -7.49 27.24
CA ARG A 56 -20.72 -7.31 27.90
C ARG A 56 -21.58 -8.57 27.84
N TYR A 57 -21.49 -9.33 26.74
CA TYR A 57 -22.25 -10.56 26.57
C TYR A 57 -21.91 -11.62 27.62
N SER A 58 -20.62 -11.80 27.92
CA SER A 58 -20.17 -12.75 28.94
C SER A 58 -20.55 -12.31 30.36
N ASP A 59 -20.50 -11.01 30.66
CA ASP A 59 -20.84 -10.49 32.00
C ASP A 59 -22.35 -10.61 32.27
N ASP A 60 -23.19 -10.33 31.27
CA ASP A 60 -24.65 -10.49 31.36
C ASP A 60 -25.05 -11.97 31.55
N GLN A 61 -24.38 -12.89 30.85
CA GLN A 61 -24.59 -14.33 31.04
C GLN A 61 -24.24 -14.77 32.47
N LEU A 62 -23.09 -14.32 32.99
CA LEU A 62 -22.63 -14.64 34.35
C LEU A 62 -23.60 -14.11 35.41
N ARG A 63 -24.10 -12.87 35.24
CA ARG A 63 -25.12 -12.28 36.12
C ARG A 63 -26.42 -13.10 36.09
N SER A 64 -26.86 -13.54 34.91
CA SER A 64 -28.08 -14.36 34.79
C SER A 64 -27.96 -15.70 35.55
N ILE A 65 -26.78 -16.33 35.49
CA ILE A 65 -26.51 -17.61 36.17
C ILE A 65 -26.52 -17.41 37.68
N ILE A 66 -25.89 -16.34 38.18
CA ILE A 66 -25.86 -16.01 39.61
C ILE A 66 -27.27 -15.77 40.15
N THR A 67 -28.12 -15.06 39.40
CA THR A 67 -29.52 -14.82 39.80
C THR A 67 -30.30 -16.13 39.89
N LYS A 68 -30.20 -17.02 38.90
CA LYS A 68 -30.84 -18.35 38.92
C LYS A 68 -30.38 -19.22 40.08
N ILE A 69 -29.10 -19.16 40.43
CA ILE A 69 -28.55 -19.91 41.58
C ILE A 69 -29.10 -19.36 42.91
N LYS A 70 -29.23 -18.03 43.03
CA LYS A 70 -29.83 -17.41 44.23
C LYS A 70 -31.31 -17.76 44.38
N GLU A 71 -32.08 -17.75 43.29
CA GLU A 71 -33.49 -18.14 43.30
C GLU A 71 -33.67 -19.61 43.69
N ARG A 72 -32.90 -20.54 43.10
CA ARG A 72 -32.96 -21.96 43.49
C ARG A 72 -32.63 -22.17 44.96
N ARG A 73 -31.59 -21.48 45.46
CA ARG A 73 -31.22 -21.56 46.88
C ARG A 73 -32.35 -21.08 47.79
N LYS A 74 -33.07 -20.03 47.40
CA LYS A 74 -34.22 -19.53 48.15
C LYS A 74 -35.36 -20.55 48.19
N ILE A 75 -35.69 -21.16 47.06
CA ILE A 75 -36.71 -22.21 46.97
C ILE A 75 -36.34 -23.42 47.84
N TYR A 76 -35.09 -23.87 47.81
CA TYR A 76 -34.65 -24.98 48.66
C TYR A 76 -34.67 -24.61 50.14
N ARG A 77 -34.35 -23.36 50.49
CA ARG A 77 -34.45 -22.87 51.86
C ARG A 77 -35.90 -22.87 52.35
N GLU A 78 -36.83 -22.42 51.52
CA GLU A 78 -38.27 -22.45 51.85
C GLU A 78 -38.79 -23.89 52.00
N LYS A 79 -38.36 -24.82 51.12
CA LYS A 79 -38.72 -26.25 51.22
C LYS A 79 -38.14 -26.97 52.42
N VAL A 80 -37.08 -26.45 53.05
CA VAL A 80 -36.47 -27.01 54.27
C VAL A 80 -37.13 -26.47 55.54
N ILE A 81 -37.82 -25.32 55.46
CA ILE A 81 -38.47 -24.67 56.60
C ILE A 81 -39.90 -25.19 56.83
N ASP A 82 -40.58 -25.66 55.78
CA ASP A 82 -41.94 -26.21 55.90
C ASP A 82 -41.91 -27.73 56.20
N GLN A 83 -42.09 -28.06 57.48
CA GLN A 83 -42.04 -29.43 58.01
C GLN A 83 -43.32 -30.25 57.72
N TYR A 84 -44.34 -29.65 57.10
CA TYR A 84 -45.64 -30.30 56.83
C TYR A 84 -45.91 -30.61 55.34
N ALA A 85 -44.96 -30.33 54.44
CA ALA A 85 -45.08 -30.68 53.02
C ALA A 85 -44.67 -32.14 52.69
N SER A 86 -44.43 -32.99 53.70
CA SER A 86 -43.93 -34.36 53.54
C SER A 86 -44.64 -35.38 54.42
N SER A 87 -45.92 -35.68 54.15
CA SER A 87 -46.51 -37.03 54.22
C SER A 87 -47.99 -37.02 53.81
N PRO A 88 -48.51 -38.08 53.13
CA PRO A 88 -49.86 -38.12 52.62
C PRO A 88 -50.74 -39.01 53.52
N GLU A 89 -51.55 -38.45 54.43
CA GLU A 89 -52.66 -39.16 55.07
C GLU A 89 -53.66 -38.17 55.72
N ILE A 90 -54.91 -38.60 55.90
CA ILE A 90 -56.15 -37.82 55.73
C ILE A 90 -56.81 -37.33 57.06
N THR A 91 -57.35 -36.10 56.99
CA THR A 91 -58.46 -35.43 57.74
C THR A 91 -58.39 -35.02 59.22
N PRO A 92 -59.07 -33.91 59.60
CA PRO A 92 -58.78 -33.13 60.80
C PRO A 92 -59.80 -33.34 61.94
N PRO A 93 -59.48 -32.89 63.17
CA PRO A 93 -60.52 -32.25 63.99
C PRO A 93 -60.04 -30.96 64.68
N VAL A 94 -60.81 -29.88 64.53
CA VAL A 94 -61.72 -29.27 65.54
C VAL A 94 -60.99 -28.45 66.61
N THR A 95 -61.23 -27.14 66.54
CA THR A 95 -60.78 -26.08 67.45
C THR A 95 -61.44 -26.16 68.83
N PRO A 96 -60.67 -26.00 69.94
CA PRO A 96 -61.22 -25.58 71.22
C PRO A 96 -61.14 -24.06 71.37
N LEU A 97 -62.22 -23.47 71.90
CA LEU A 97 -62.37 -22.05 72.17
C LEU A 97 -61.50 -21.62 73.35
N LEU A 98 -60.67 -20.59 73.16
CA LEU A 98 -59.78 -20.01 74.16
C LEU A 98 -60.34 -18.73 74.80
N GLN A 99 -59.90 -18.47 76.03
CA GLN A 99 -60.41 -17.46 76.96
C GLN A 99 -60.10 -16.01 76.54
N LYS A 100 -60.88 -15.08 77.12
CA LYS A 100 -61.08 -13.65 76.76
C LYS A 100 -59.84 -12.80 76.44
N GLU A 101 -58.65 -13.16 76.89
CA GLU A 101 -57.43 -12.36 76.65
C GLU A 101 -56.80 -12.60 75.26
N GLU A 102 -57.13 -13.71 74.59
CA GLU A 102 -56.68 -13.97 73.21
C GLU A 102 -57.57 -13.29 72.15
N TYR A 103 -58.81 -12.94 72.46
CA TYR A 103 -59.75 -12.31 71.52
C TYR A 103 -59.29 -10.92 71.05
N ALA A 104 -58.62 -10.16 71.92
CA ALA A 104 -58.10 -8.83 71.58
C ALA A 104 -56.97 -8.90 70.53
N LYS A 105 -56.06 -9.88 70.66
CA LYS A 105 -54.99 -10.13 69.69
C LYS A 105 -55.53 -10.59 68.34
N VAL A 106 -56.58 -11.43 68.35
CA VAL A 106 -57.25 -11.90 67.12
C VAL A 106 -57.96 -10.76 66.38
N ILE A 107 -58.51 -9.77 67.09
CA ILE A 107 -59.10 -8.58 66.44
C ILE A 107 -58.02 -7.74 65.77
N GLU A 108 -56.90 -7.52 66.43
CA GLU A 108 -55.77 -6.75 65.89
C GLU A 108 -55.15 -7.45 64.67
N GLU A 109 -55.03 -8.77 64.72
CA GLU A 109 -54.55 -9.59 63.61
C GLU A 109 -55.54 -9.60 62.43
N ARG A 110 -56.85 -9.69 62.69
CA ARG A 110 -57.88 -9.55 61.64
C ARG A 110 -57.89 -8.17 61.00
N ALA A 111 -57.67 -7.10 61.77
CA ALA A 111 -57.56 -5.75 61.24
C ALA A 111 -56.32 -5.59 60.34
N ARG A 112 -55.19 -6.20 60.72
CA ARG A 112 -53.97 -6.22 59.91
C ARG A 112 -54.14 -7.01 58.61
N VAL A 113 -54.78 -8.18 58.68
CA VAL A 113 -55.08 -9.01 57.50
C VAL A 113 -56.03 -8.29 56.54
N ALA A 114 -57.05 -7.60 57.07
CA ALA A 114 -57.97 -6.81 56.24
C ALA A 114 -57.27 -5.63 55.53
N GLU A 115 -56.33 -4.97 56.20
CA GLU A 115 -55.52 -3.90 55.59
C GLU A 115 -54.58 -4.45 54.51
N GLU A 116 -53.93 -5.60 54.76
CA GLU A 116 -53.09 -6.29 53.76
C GLU A 116 -53.90 -6.76 52.54
N GLU A 117 -55.12 -7.25 52.73
CA GLU A 117 -56.01 -7.62 51.61
C GLU A 117 -56.46 -6.40 50.80
N ARG A 118 -56.72 -5.26 51.44
CA ARG A 118 -57.02 -4.00 50.73
C ARG A 118 -55.84 -3.53 49.88
N ILE A 119 -54.61 -3.57 50.41
CA ILE A 119 -53.39 -3.21 49.67
C ILE A 119 -53.18 -4.16 48.48
N LYS A 120 -53.37 -5.47 48.67
CA LYS A 120 -53.28 -6.46 47.57
C LYS A 120 -54.32 -6.20 46.47
N LYS A 121 -55.54 -5.80 46.85
CA LYS A 121 -56.60 -5.48 45.89
C LYS A 121 -56.29 -4.20 45.11
N GLU A 122 -55.78 -3.17 45.77
CA GLU A 122 -55.30 -1.95 45.11
C GLU A 122 -54.13 -2.20 44.15
N GLU A 123 -53.13 -3.01 44.54
CA GLU A 123 -52.04 -3.40 43.65
C GLU A 123 -52.53 -4.21 42.44
N ALA A 124 -53.49 -5.12 42.65
CA ALA A 124 -54.06 -5.91 41.57
C ALA A 124 -54.82 -5.04 40.56
N ASP A 125 -55.59 -4.05 41.04
CA ASP A 125 -56.31 -3.12 40.17
C ASP A 125 -55.36 -2.15 39.45
N LYS A 126 -54.26 -1.75 40.09
CA LYS A 126 -53.20 -0.95 39.46
C LYS A 126 -52.49 -1.72 38.35
N LYS A 127 -52.16 -3.00 38.58
CA LYS A 127 -51.59 -3.89 37.55
C LYS A 127 -52.53 -4.10 36.36
N LYS A 128 -53.84 -4.26 36.62
CA LYS A 128 -54.84 -4.36 35.54
C LYS A 128 -54.93 -3.09 34.70
N LYS A 129 -54.86 -1.91 35.32
CA LYS A 129 -54.83 -0.62 34.60
C LYS A 129 -53.56 -0.48 33.75
N GLU A 130 -52.39 -0.80 34.31
CA GLU A 130 -51.13 -0.77 33.56
C GLU A 130 -51.12 -1.76 32.37
N GLU A 131 -51.72 -2.95 32.53
CA GLU A 131 -51.82 -3.93 31.44
C GLU A 131 -52.79 -3.47 30.34
N GLN A 132 -53.90 -2.82 30.70
CA GLN A 132 -54.81 -2.21 29.73
C GLN A 132 -54.17 -1.03 28.98
N GLU A 133 -53.37 -0.22 29.66
CA GLU A 133 -52.66 0.90 29.06
C GLU A 133 -51.55 0.41 28.11
N LYS A 134 -50.80 -0.62 28.49
CA LYS A 134 -49.84 -1.29 27.60
C LYS A 134 -50.50 -1.87 26.36
N LYS A 135 -51.66 -2.53 26.49
CA LYS A 135 -52.42 -3.06 25.34
C LYS A 135 -52.93 -1.94 24.43
N LYS A 136 -53.32 -0.78 24.98
CA LYS A 136 -53.67 0.40 24.18
C LYS A 136 -52.48 0.96 23.41
N ILE A 137 -51.33 1.10 24.07
CA ILE A 137 -50.09 1.60 23.44
C ILE A 137 -49.62 0.65 22.35
N GLU A 138 -49.65 -0.67 22.59
CA GLU A 138 -49.26 -1.69 21.61
C GLU A 138 -50.20 -1.68 20.39
N ASN A 139 -51.51 -1.53 20.60
CA ASN A 139 -52.47 -1.42 19.51
C ASN A 139 -52.33 -0.11 18.72
N GLU A 140 -52.00 1.01 19.37
CA GLU A 140 -51.66 2.26 18.67
C GLU A 140 -50.37 2.15 17.87
N GLN A 141 -49.34 1.48 18.40
CA GLN A 141 -48.10 1.23 17.69
C GLN A 141 -48.32 0.32 16.48
N LYS A 142 -49.09 -0.76 16.62
CA LYS A 142 -49.45 -1.64 15.49
C LYS A 142 -50.25 -0.90 14.43
N LYS A 143 -51.21 -0.04 14.81
CA LYS A 143 -51.92 0.82 13.86
C LYS A 143 -50.99 1.79 13.14
N LYS A 144 -50.04 2.42 13.86
CA LYS A 144 -49.05 3.32 13.25
C LYS A 144 -48.12 2.58 12.29
N GLU A 145 -47.65 1.38 12.65
CA GLU A 145 -46.83 0.54 11.76
C GLU A 145 -47.61 0.06 10.53
N GLU A 146 -48.88 -0.35 10.66
CA GLU A 146 -49.73 -0.72 9.52
C GLU A 146 -50.04 0.49 8.63
N GLU A 147 -50.25 1.68 9.22
CA GLU A 147 -50.47 2.90 8.46
C GLU A 147 -49.19 3.38 7.76
N GLU A 148 -48.03 3.23 8.37
CA GLU A 148 -46.73 3.47 7.71
C GLU A 148 -46.45 2.46 6.61
N LYS A 149 -46.73 1.17 6.82
CA LYS A 149 -46.59 0.13 5.78
C LYS A 149 -47.53 0.40 4.61
N ARG A 150 -48.79 0.78 4.88
CA ARG A 150 -49.74 1.21 3.83
C ARG A 150 -49.27 2.46 3.10
N LYS A 151 -48.74 3.47 3.81
CA LYS A 151 -48.17 4.68 3.20
C LYS A 151 -46.91 4.38 2.39
N GLU A 152 -46.07 3.43 2.80
CA GLU A 152 -44.93 2.94 2.02
C GLU A 152 -45.36 2.16 0.78
N GLU A 153 -46.36 1.29 0.90
CA GLU A 153 -46.94 0.55 -0.23
C GLU A 153 -47.62 1.49 -1.23
N GLU A 154 -48.38 2.48 -0.77
CA GLU A 154 -48.95 3.52 -1.64
C GLU A 154 -47.87 4.39 -2.31
N LYS A 155 -46.77 4.70 -1.61
CA LYS A 155 -45.60 5.36 -2.22
C LYS A 155 -44.87 4.48 -3.23
N LYS A 156 -44.86 3.16 -3.05
CA LYS A 156 -44.29 2.19 -4.02
C LYS A 156 -45.18 2.00 -5.25
N ILE A 157 -46.51 2.07 -5.10
CA ILE A 157 -47.48 1.91 -6.20
C ILE A 157 -47.62 3.19 -7.04
N LYS A 158 -47.57 4.37 -6.42
CA LYS A 158 -47.50 5.65 -7.13
C LYS A 158 -46.07 5.94 -7.56
N VAL A 159 -45.57 5.20 -8.55
CA VAL A 159 -44.35 5.60 -9.27
C VAL A 159 -44.56 7.04 -9.74
N PRO A 160 -43.74 8.02 -9.31
CA PRO A 160 -43.96 9.42 -9.61
C PRO A 160 -44.11 9.62 -11.11
N LEU A 161 -45.04 10.47 -11.54
CA LEU A 161 -45.23 10.80 -12.96
C LEU A 161 -43.88 11.20 -13.61
N LYS A 162 -43.03 11.91 -12.85
CA LYS A 162 -41.65 12.23 -13.23
C LYS A 162 -40.80 11.00 -13.52
N THR A 163 -40.85 9.96 -12.69
CA THR A 163 -40.10 8.71 -12.89
C THR A 163 -40.59 7.93 -14.10
N LYS A 164 -41.92 7.94 -14.37
CA LYS A 164 -42.49 7.33 -15.58
C LYS A 164 -42.06 8.09 -16.85
N LEU A 165 -42.08 9.43 -16.82
CA LEU A 165 -41.61 10.27 -17.93
C LEU A 165 -40.11 10.10 -18.20
N ILE A 166 -39.29 10.05 -17.14
CA ILE A 166 -37.85 9.81 -17.25
C ILE A 166 -37.57 8.40 -17.81
N ALA A 167 -38.29 7.39 -17.35
CA ALA A 167 -38.17 6.03 -17.88
C ALA A 167 -38.59 5.95 -19.35
N ALA A 168 -39.68 6.62 -19.73
CA ALA A 168 -40.12 6.71 -21.13
C ALA A 168 -39.08 7.41 -22.00
N TYR A 169 -38.54 8.54 -21.55
CA TYR A 169 -37.44 9.26 -22.22
C TYR A 169 -36.23 8.35 -22.45
N TRP A 170 -35.76 7.66 -21.41
CA TRP A 170 -34.64 6.73 -21.53
C TRP A 170 -34.93 5.53 -22.42
N SER A 171 -36.16 5.03 -22.44
CA SER A 171 -36.56 3.95 -23.35
C SER A 171 -36.52 4.38 -24.82
N SER A 172 -36.93 5.62 -25.11
CA SER A 172 -36.81 6.21 -26.44
C SER A 172 -35.36 6.41 -26.86
N VAL A 173 -34.51 6.86 -25.93
CA VAL A 173 -33.06 7.00 -26.14
C VAL A 173 -32.40 5.64 -26.40
N ASP A 174 -32.76 4.61 -25.62
CA ASP A 174 -32.26 3.25 -25.84
C ASP A 174 -32.70 2.71 -27.20
N PHE A 175 -33.95 2.97 -27.62
CA PHE A 175 -34.44 2.55 -28.94
C PHE A 175 -33.64 3.21 -30.08
N MET A 176 -33.38 4.51 -29.97
CA MET A 176 -32.56 5.27 -30.93
C MET A 176 -31.09 4.78 -31.00
N LEU A 177 -30.50 4.46 -29.85
CA LEU A 177 -29.09 4.07 -29.77
C LEU A 177 -28.84 2.59 -30.08
N LYS A 178 -29.86 1.73 -29.99
CA LYS A 178 -29.76 0.28 -30.19
C LYS A 178 -29.02 -0.15 -31.48
N PRO A 179 -29.29 0.42 -32.67
CA PRO A 179 -28.62 0.02 -33.90
C PRO A 179 -27.11 0.33 -33.88
N LEU A 180 -26.74 1.47 -33.29
CA LEU A 180 -25.34 1.88 -33.14
C LEU A 180 -24.62 1.00 -32.11
N GLU A 181 -25.30 0.75 -31.00
CA GLU A 181 -24.86 -0.11 -29.92
C GLU A 181 -24.56 -1.53 -30.41
N ASP A 182 -25.47 -2.15 -31.15
CA ASP A 182 -25.33 -3.52 -31.65
C ASP A 182 -24.18 -3.66 -32.66
N ARG A 183 -23.95 -2.65 -33.52
CA ARG A 183 -22.77 -2.63 -34.41
C ARG A 183 -21.48 -2.54 -33.61
N MET A 184 -21.45 -1.74 -32.56
CA MET A 184 -20.27 -1.52 -31.74
C MET A 184 -19.94 -2.67 -30.79
N ASP A 185 -20.89 -3.55 -30.48
CA ASP A 185 -20.65 -4.73 -29.67
C ASP A 185 -19.61 -5.67 -30.31
N SER A 186 -19.53 -5.71 -31.64
CA SER A 186 -18.49 -6.46 -32.37
C SER A 186 -17.06 -5.95 -32.13
N VAL A 187 -16.91 -4.66 -31.80
CA VAL A 187 -15.61 -3.99 -31.65
C VAL A 187 -15.22 -3.86 -30.17
N VAL A 188 -16.18 -3.46 -29.33
CA VAL A 188 -15.95 -3.08 -27.92
C VAL A 188 -16.35 -4.20 -26.94
N GLY A 189 -17.18 -5.16 -27.37
CA GLY A 189 -17.77 -6.17 -26.50
C GLY A 189 -19.03 -5.67 -25.78
N HIS A 190 -19.78 -6.60 -25.19
CA HIS A 190 -21.05 -6.28 -24.52
C HIS A 190 -20.88 -5.49 -23.22
N THR A 191 -19.85 -5.79 -22.43
CA THR A 191 -19.47 -5.01 -21.23
C THR A 191 -17.97 -4.89 -21.14
N ILE A 192 -17.51 -3.86 -20.44
CA ILE A 192 -16.12 -3.47 -20.33
C ILE A 192 -15.67 -3.61 -18.88
N ASP A 193 -14.59 -4.35 -18.65
CA ASP A 193 -13.91 -4.40 -17.37
C ASP A 193 -13.04 -3.14 -17.21
N PRO A 194 -13.32 -2.28 -16.21
CA PRO A 194 -12.55 -1.08 -16.01
C PRO A 194 -11.08 -1.30 -15.64
N PHE A 195 -10.67 -2.50 -15.20
CA PHE A 195 -9.31 -2.74 -14.70
C PHE A 195 -8.41 -3.49 -15.70
N THR A 196 -8.95 -4.44 -16.45
CA THR A 196 -8.16 -5.37 -17.25
C THR A 196 -8.14 -5.01 -18.75
N ASP A 197 -9.17 -4.32 -19.24
CA ASP A 197 -9.32 -4.04 -20.67
C ASP A 197 -8.36 -2.94 -21.16
N ARG A 198 -7.29 -3.35 -21.85
CA ARG A 198 -6.30 -2.44 -22.45
C ARG A 198 -6.92 -1.47 -23.46
N ARG A 199 -7.94 -1.89 -24.21
CA ARG A 199 -8.66 -1.05 -25.19
C ARG A 199 -9.38 0.12 -24.51
N TYR A 200 -10.02 -0.17 -23.38
CA TYR A 200 -10.68 0.86 -22.59
C TYR A 200 -9.66 1.84 -21.97
N ILE A 201 -8.53 1.34 -21.48
CA ILE A 201 -7.43 2.20 -21.00
C ILE A 201 -6.88 3.10 -22.12
N ALA A 202 -6.72 2.58 -23.34
CA ALA A 202 -6.30 3.38 -24.49
C ALA A 202 -7.33 4.46 -24.85
N TRP A 203 -8.62 4.12 -24.85
CA TRP A 203 -9.71 5.07 -25.04
C TRP A 203 -9.72 6.16 -23.95
N LEU A 204 -9.50 5.76 -22.70
CA LEU A 204 -9.38 6.66 -21.55
C LEU A 204 -8.29 7.72 -21.77
N SER A 205 -7.17 7.33 -22.40
CA SER A 205 -6.09 8.26 -22.76
C SER A 205 -6.53 9.27 -23.82
N VAL A 206 -7.34 8.87 -24.80
CA VAL A 206 -7.91 9.78 -25.82
C VAL A 206 -8.89 10.78 -25.19
N VAL A 207 -9.76 10.31 -24.29
CA VAL A 207 -10.69 11.18 -23.53
C VAL A 207 -9.90 12.15 -22.65
N THR A 208 -8.81 11.68 -22.02
CA THR A 208 -7.91 12.53 -21.21
C THR A 208 -7.22 13.59 -22.07
N LEU A 209 -6.85 13.28 -23.32
CA LEU A 209 -6.27 14.26 -24.24
C LEU A 209 -7.29 15.34 -24.64
N ALA A 210 -8.53 14.95 -24.97
CA ALA A 210 -9.62 15.89 -25.25
C ALA A 210 -9.93 16.79 -24.02
N PHE A 211 -9.85 16.22 -22.82
CA PHE A 211 -9.97 16.98 -21.58
C PHE A 211 -8.84 17.99 -21.39
N ASN A 212 -7.59 17.61 -21.61
CA ASN A 212 -6.46 18.54 -21.54
C ASN A 212 -6.58 19.65 -22.58
N TYR A 213 -7.02 19.33 -23.80
CA TYR A 213 -7.31 20.33 -24.83
C TYR A 213 -8.32 21.38 -24.32
N ASN A 214 -9.49 20.93 -23.87
CA ASN A 214 -10.52 21.85 -23.38
C ASN A 214 -10.03 22.65 -22.18
N THR A 215 -9.35 22.00 -21.22
CA THR A 215 -8.88 22.65 -19.99
C THR A 215 -7.85 23.74 -20.25
N TRP A 216 -6.91 23.53 -21.16
CA TRP A 216 -5.85 24.50 -21.46
C TRP A 216 -6.29 25.58 -22.44
N PHE A 217 -6.97 25.20 -23.52
CA PHE A 217 -7.31 26.16 -24.58
C PHE A 217 -8.58 26.94 -24.27
N VAL A 218 -9.52 26.45 -23.45
CA VAL A 218 -10.66 27.28 -23.01
C VAL A 218 -10.18 28.39 -22.08
N THR A 219 -9.27 28.09 -21.13
CA THR A 219 -8.69 29.13 -20.25
C THR A 219 -7.81 30.11 -21.02
N ALA A 220 -6.98 29.63 -21.95
CA ALA A 220 -6.17 30.49 -22.81
C ALA A 220 -7.05 31.45 -23.63
N ARG A 221 -8.08 30.91 -24.31
CA ARG A 221 -9.01 31.69 -25.15
C ARG A 221 -9.97 32.57 -24.34
N LEU A 222 -10.07 32.39 -23.02
CA LEU A 222 -10.87 33.28 -22.18
C LEU A 222 -10.09 34.57 -21.89
N CYS A 223 -8.78 34.47 -21.73
CA CYS A 223 -7.94 35.58 -21.30
C CYS A 223 -7.21 36.28 -22.45
N PHE A 224 -6.69 35.53 -23.43
CA PHE A 224 -5.90 36.11 -24.52
C PHE A 224 -6.73 36.36 -25.79
N PRO A 225 -6.39 37.38 -26.59
CA PRO A 225 -7.12 37.76 -27.81
C PRO A 225 -6.77 36.85 -28.99
N TYR A 226 -7.09 35.55 -28.89
CA TYR A 226 -6.83 34.54 -29.93
C TYR A 226 -8.03 34.30 -30.87
N HIS A 227 -8.97 35.23 -30.92
CA HIS A 227 -10.19 35.20 -31.73
C HIS A 227 -10.04 35.85 -33.11
N THR A 228 -8.88 35.69 -33.76
CA THR A 228 -8.68 36.21 -35.11
C THR A 228 -9.55 35.44 -36.11
N GLU A 229 -10.09 36.12 -37.12
CA GLU A 229 -10.97 35.52 -38.15
C GLU A 229 -10.35 34.27 -38.82
N ALA A 230 -9.04 34.28 -39.03
CA ALA A 230 -8.31 33.14 -39.59
C ALA A 230 -8.21 31.93 -38.63
N ALA A 231 -8.27 32.14 -37.32
CA ALA A 231 -8.08 31.10 -36.30
C ALA A 231 -9.41 30.42 -35.89
N ILE A 232 -10.53 31.15 -35.97
CA ILE A 232 -11.88 30.67 -35.63
C ILE A 232 -12.23 29.31 -36.30
N PRO A 233 -12.03 29.09 -37.61
CA PRO A 233 -12.40 27.80 -38.23
C PRO A 233 -11.60 26.62 -37.67
N TYR A 234 -10.32 26.82 -37.35
CA TYR A 234 -9.48 25.78 -36.74
C TYR A 234 -9.95 25.47 -35.32
N TRP A 235 -10.24 26.50 -34.52
CA TRP A 235 -10.78 26.32 -33.18
C TRP A 235 -12.08 25.53 -33.20
N PHE A 236 -13.00 25.88 -34.09
CA PHE A 236 -14.27 25.17 -34.25
C PHE A 236 -14.06 23.70 -34.63
N ALA A 237 -13.13 23.39 -35.53
CA ALA A 237 -12.84 22.02 -35.93
C ALA A 237 -12.35 21.16 -34.73
N PHE A 238 -11.36 21.64 -33.98
CA PHE A 238 -10.84 20.93 -32.80
C PHE A 238 -11.88 20.85 -31.67
N ASP A 239 -12.71 21.88 -31.53
CA ASP A 239 -13.79 21.93 -30.56
C ASP A 239 -14.85 20.85 -30.85
N VAL A 240 -15.26 20.69 -32.11
CA VAL A 240 -16.19 19.63 -32.54
C VAL A 240 -15.57 18.24 -32.33
N VAL A 241 -14.29 18.06 -32.65
CA VAL A 241 -13.60 16.77 -32.41
C VAL A 241 -13.60 16.40 -30.93
N ALA A 242 -13.31 17.36 -30.04
CA ALA A 242 -13.33 17.12 -28.60
C ALA A 242 -14.74 16.78 -28.08
N ASP A 243 -15.77 17.45 -28.59
CA ASP A 243 -17.16 17.18 -28.23
C ASP A 243 -17.63 15.81 -28.74
N LEU A 244 -17.22 15.40 -29.95
CA LEU A 244 -17.47 14.05 -30.47
C LEU A 244 -16.84 12.96 -29.61
N ILE A 245 -15.62 13.18 -29.09
CA ILE A 245 -14.96 12.24 -28.17
C ILE A 245 -15.76 12.13 -26.87
N TYR A 246 -16.24 13.24 -26.29
CA TYR A 246 -17.04 13.22 -25.08
C TYR A 246 -18.41 12.55 -25.28
N ALA A 247 -19.07 12.82 -26.40
CA ALA A 247 -20.33 12.18 -26.75
C ALA A 247 -20.14 10.66 -26.94
N THR A 248 -19.08 10.25 -27.64
CA THR A 248 -18.72 8.84 -27.83
C THR A 248 -18.47 8.16 -26.47
N ASP A 249 -17.74 8.80 -25.56
CA ASP A 249 -17.48 8.28 -24.21
C ASP A 249 -18.79 8.07 -23.42
N ALA A 250 -19.64 9.10 -23.37
CA ALA A 250 -20.89 9.10 -22.60
C ALA A 250 -21.93 8.11 -23.15
N ILE A 251 -22.01 7.96 -24.47
CA ILE A 251 -23.00 7.09 -25.14
C ILE A 251 -22.53 5.63 -25.16
N LEU A 252 -21.24 5.37 -25.42
CA LEU A 252 -20.78 4.04 -25.80
C LEU A 252 -19.94 3.34 -24.72
N PHE A 253 -19.13 4.08 -23.97
CA PHE A 253 -18.19 3.48 -23.01
C PHE A 253 -18.72 3.49 -21.58
N GLN A 254 -19.22 4.63 -21.09
CA GLN A 254 -19.69 4.74 -19.71
C GLN A 254 -20.85 3.80 -19.35
N PRO A 255 -21.86 3.58 -20.21
CA PRO A 255 -22.98 2.68 -19.88
C PRO A 255 -22.62 1.18 -19.93
N ARG A 256 -21.49 0.82 -20.56
CA ARG A 256 -20.98 -0.57 -20.67
C ARG A 256 -20.05 -0.97 -19.53
N LYS A 257 -19.74 -0.05 -18.62
CA LYS A 257 -18.78 -0.25 -17.53
C LYS A 257 -19.32 -1.22 -16.48
N GLN A 258 -18.56 -2.27 -16.20
CA GLN A 258 -18.87 -3.21 -15.12
C GLN A 258 -18.71 -2.54 -13.75
N PHE A 259 -19.55 -2.93 -12.80
CA PHE A 259 -19.51 -2.44 -11.43
C PHE A 259 -19.68 -3.59 -10.44
N VAL A 260 -19.19 -3.40 -9.22
CA VAL A 260 -19.28 -4.38 -8.15
C VAL A 260 -20.46 -4.00 -7.24
N LYS A 261 -21.37 -4.94 -7.01
CA LYS A 261 -22.49 -4.77 -6.07
C LYS A 261 -22.63 -6.03 -5.23
N GLY A 262 -22.54 -5.89 -3.91
CA GLY A 262 -22.63 -7.04 -3.00
C GLY A 262 -21.49 -8.06 -3.12
N GLY A 263 -20.37 -7.69 -3.74
CA GLY A 263 -19.24 -8.60 -4.03
C GLY A 263 -19.25 -9.18 -5.44
N ASP A 264 -20.39 -9.14 -6.13
CA ASP A 264 -20.51 -9.65 -7.50
C ASP A 264 -20.15 -8.59 -8.54
N ILE A 265 -19.41 -9.01 -9.57
CA ILE A 265 -19.15 -8.20 -10.76
C ILE A 265 -20.36 -8.32 -11.68
N ILE A 266 -21.20 -7.28 -11.72
CA ILE A 266 -22.38 -7.26 -12.57
C ILE A 266 -21.94 -6.98 -14.01
N LYS A 267 -22.16 -7.99 -14.87
CA LYS A 267 -21.86 -7.95 -16.31
C LYS A 267 -23.10 -7.79 -17.19
N ASP A 268 -24.29 -7.71 -16.60
CA ASP A 268 -25.51 -7.52 -17.37
C ASP A 268 -25.66 -6.06 -17.84
N ARG A 269 -25.87 -5.89 -19.15
CA ARG A 269 -25.95 -4.60 -19.83
C ARG A 269 -27.10 -3.74 -19.34
N SER A 270 -28.24 -4.37 -19.05
CA SER A 270 -29.42 -3.64 -18.57
C SER A 270 -29.14 -2.97 -17.22
N MET A 271 -28.43 -3.70 -16.36
CA MET A 271 -28.05 -3.27 -15.02
C MET A 271 -26.92 -2.24 -15.03
N THR A 272 -25.93 -2.35 -15.92
CA THR A 272 -24.87 -1.35 -16.07
C THR A 272 -25.41 -0.01 -16.58
N LYS A 273 -26.31 -0.03 -17.58
CA LYS A 273 -26.98 1.19 -18.08
C LYS A 273 -27.78 1.88 -16.99
N LYS A 274 -28.59 1.12 -16.25
CA LYS A 274 -29.38 1.64 -15.14
C LYS A 274 -28.47 2.24 -14.06
N HIS A 275 -27.41 1.52 -13.68
CA HIS A 275 -26.44 2.00 -12.70
C HIS A 275 -25.74 3.30 -13.13
N TYR A 276 -25.40 3.45 -14.42
CA TYR A 276 -24.83 4.68 -14.95
C TYR A 276 -25.83 5.84 -14.90
N ARG A 277 -27.08 5.63 -15.32
CA ARG A 277 -28.14 6.65 -15.30
C ARG A 277 -28.50 7.14 -13.91
N ASP A 278 -28.49 6.25 -12.93
CA ASP A 278 -28.75 6.59 -11.53
C ASP A 278 -27.53 7.28 -10.87
N SER A 279 -26.36 7.24 -11.51
CA SER A 279 -25.14 7.88 -10.99
C SER A 279 -25.08 9.36 -11.37
N GLU A 280 -24.57 10.19 -10.46
CA GLU A 280 -24.23 11.60 -10.72
C GLU A 280 -23.29 11.77 -11.93
N ARG A 281 -22.56 10.72 -12.30
CA ARG A 281 -21.69 10.69 -13.49
C ARG A 281 -22.45 10.97 -14.77
N CYS A 282 -23.64 10.40 -14.93
CA CYS A 282 -24.46 10.63 -16.11
C CYS A 282 -24.87 12.10 -16.21
N LEU A 283 -25.20 12.75 -15.08
CA LEU A 283 -25.53 14.17 -15.06
C LEU A 283 -24.34 15.04 -15.50
N ALA A 284 -23.14 14.83 -14.96
CA ALA A 284 -21.97 15.62 -15.36
C ALA A 284 -21.58 15.38 -16.82
N ASP A 285 -21.67 14.13 -17.30
CA ASP A 285 -21.40 13.80 -18.70
C ASP A 285 -22.37 14.53 -19.64
N VAL A 286 -23.67 14.49 -19.33
CA VAL A 286 -24.70 15.21 -20.10
C VAL A 286 -24.45 16.71 -20.10
N VAL A 287 -24.22 17.33 -18.93
CA VAL A 287 -23.97 18.78 -18.82
C VAL A 287 -22.70 19.18 -19.56
N SER A 288 -21.67 18.34 -19.56
CA SER A 288 -20.40 18.59 -20.25
C SER A 288 -20.50 18.54 -21.78
N VAL A 289 -21.52 17.87 -22.33
CA VAL A 289 -21.75 17.70 -23.79
C VAL A 289 -22.81 18.69 -24.30
N LEU A 290 -23.44 19.48 -23.43
CA LEU A 290 -24.44 20.46 -23.86
C LEU A 290 -23.86 21.47 -24.86
N PRO A 291 -24.51 21.67 -26.03
CA PRO A 291 -23.98 22.49 -27.12
C PRO A 291 -24.28 23.98 -26.90
N PHE A 292 -23.78 24.56 -25.79
CA PHE A 292 -23.90 26.00 -25.55
C PHE A 292 -23.17 26.85 -26.61
N ASP A 293 -22.36 26.23 -27.45
CA ASP A 293 -21.67 26.87 -28.57
C ASP A 293 -22.64 27.35 -29.67
N LEU A 294 -23.88 26.85 -29.71
CA LEU A 294 -24.91 27.37 -30.60
C LEU A 294 -25.23 28.85 -30.32
N LEU A 295 -24.95 29.32 -29.10
CA LEU A 295 -25.10 30.73 -28.71
C LEU A 295 -24.11 31.66 -29.42
N TYR A 296 -23.08 31.13 -30.10
CA TYR A 296 -22.16 31.93 -30.92
C TYR A 296 -22.88 32.70 -32.03
N THR A 297 -24.00 32.16 -32.52
CA THR A 297 -24.80 32.79 -33.58
C THR A 297 -25.46 34.10 -33.15
N GLN A 298 -25.76 34.27 -31.86
CA GLN A 298 -26.43 35.46 -31.32
C GLN A 298 -25.48 36.40 -30.56
N PHE A 299 -24.49 35.86 -29.84
CA PHE A 299 -23.63 36.63 -28.92
C PHE A 299 -22.18 36.80 -29.41
N GLY A 300 -21.87 36.31 -30.62
CA GLY A 300 -20.51 36.26 -31.16
C GLY A 300 -19.67 35.12 -30.55
N PHE A 301 -18.48 34.91 -31.10
CA PHE A 301 -17.58 33.82 -30.66
C PHE A 301 -16.96 34.16 -29.29
N LYS A 302 -17.57 33.65 -28.21
CA LYS A 302 -17.10 33.85 -26.82
C LYS A 302 -16.76 32.52 -26.15
N SER A 303 -15.52 32.36 -25.70
CA SER A 303 -15.01 31.13 -25.07
C SER A 303 -15.72 30.74 -23.77
N VAL A 304 -16.42 31.67 -23.11
CA VAL A 304 -17.15 31.44 -21.84
C VAL A 304 -18.22 30.35 -21.98
N PHE A 305 -18.91 30.30 -23.12
CA PHE A 305 -19.99 29.33 -23.33
C PHE A 305 -19.48 27.88 -23.35
N ARG A 306 -18.17 27.67 -23.50
CA ARG A 306 -17.53 26.35 -23.50
C ARG A 306 -17.02 25.90 -22.12
N ALA A 307 -17.19 26.72 -21.07
CA ALA A 307 -16.75 26.39 -19.72
C ALA A 307 -17.42 25.13 -19.14
N ASN A 308 -18.61 24.75 -19.64
CA ASN A 308 -19.32 23.52 -19.23
C ASN A 308 -18.50 22.23 -19.49
N ARG A 309 -17.59 22.23 -20.47
CA ARG A 309 -16.72 21.08 -20.79
C ARG A 309 -15.71 20.77 -19.66
N ILE A 310 -15.40 21.75 -18.80
CA ILE A 310 -14.51 21.58 -17.64
C ILE A 310 -15.17 20.71 -16.56
N LEU A 311 -16.50 20.63 -16.52
CA LEU A 311 -17.25 19.85 -15.53
C LEU A 311 -16.99 18.33 -15.64
N LYS A 312 -16.49 17.86 -16.79
CA LYS A 312 -16.02 16.47 -16.97
C LYS A 312 -14.97 16.07 -15.92
N ASN A 313 -14.18 17.04 -15.41
CA ASN A 313 -13.14 16.82 -14.38
C ASN A 313 -13.71 16.38 -13.02
N PHE A 314 -14.91 16.81 -12.66
CA PHE A 314 -15.42 16.65 -11.30
C PHE A 314 -15.78 15.19 -10.96
N LEU A 315 -16.09 14.36 -11.96
CA LEU A 315 -16.54 12.97 -11.77
C LEU A 315 -15.69 11.90 -12.48
N TYR A 316 -14.70 12.31 -13.28
CA TYR A 316 -13.73 11.38 -13.84
C TYR A 316 -12.78 10.92 -12.74
N SER A 317 -13.19 9.85 -12.06
CA SER A 317 -12.42 9.08 -11.09
C SER A 317 -11.21 8.41 -11.76
N GLN A 318 -10.27 9.21 -12.24
CA GLN A 318 -8.90 8.82 -12.57
C GLN A 318 -8.05 8.69 -11.29
N LYS A 319 -8.69 8.49 -10.14
CA LYS A 319 -8.02 8.18 -8.87
C LYS A 319 -7.83 6.67 -8.66
N ARG A 320 -8.47 5.78 -9.46
CA ARG A 320 -8.41 4.31 -9.22
C ARG A 320 -8.00 3.42 -10.40
N THR A 321 -8.16 3.84 -11.66
CA THR A 321 -7.96 2.93 -12.80
C THR A 321 -6.55 2.97 -13.44
N LEU A 322 -5.84 4.11 -13.44
CA LEU A 322 -4.50 4.19 -14.06
C LEU A 322 -3.36 3.66 -13.18
N ASN A 323 -3.63 3.30 -11.93
CA ASN A 323 -2.62 2.75 -11.01
C ASN A 323 -2.42 1.23 -11.16
N VAL A 324 -3.05 0.58 -12.13
CA VAL A 324 -3.00 -0.88 -12.29
C VAL A 324 -1.65 -1.37 -12.83
N ASN A 325 -0.90 -0.53 -13.54
CA ASN A 325 0.43 -0.88 -14.04
C ASN A 325 1.52 -0.24 -13.17
N HIS A 326 2.10 -1.02 -12.25
CA HIS A 326 3.08 -0.57 -11.25
C HIS A 326 4.27 0.20 -11.85
N HIS A 327 4.84 -0.25 -12.97
CA HIS A 327 6.01 0.40 -13.61
C HIS A 327 5.65 1.69 -14.36
N PHE A 328 4.49 1.74 -15.03
CA PHE A 328 4.04 2.96 -15.71
C PHE A 328 3.47 3.99 -14.73
N SER A 329 2.99 3.54 -13.56
CA SER A 329 2.39 4.39 -12.54
C SER A 329 3.35 5.44 -12.00
N PHE A 330 4.65 5.15 -11.85
CA PHE A 330 5.65 6.13 -11.41
C PHE A 330 5.79 7.26 -12.43
N HIS A 331 6.10 6.93 -13.68
CA HIS A 331 6.28 7.91 -14.75
C HIS A 331 5.01 8.73 -14.96
N LEU A 332 3.83 8.10 -14.97
CA LEU A 332 2.55 8.80 -15.04
C LEU A 332 2.33 9.75 -13.87
N ARG A 333 2.72 9.35 -12.65
CA ARG A 333 2.57 10.21 -11.46
C ARG A 333 3.46 11.45 -11.58
N VAL A 334 4.72 11.27 -12.01
CA VAL A 334 5.64 12.38 -12.28
C VAL A 334 5.11 13.31 -13.38
N ILE A 335 4.71 12.74 -14.53
CA ILE A 335 4.14 13.51 -15.66
C ILE A 335 2.90 14.29 -15.20
N ARG A 336 2.02 13.67 -14.41
CA ARG A 336 0.83 14.32 -13.87
C ARG A 336 1.17 15.48 -12.94
N THR A 337 2.10 15.29 -12.00
CA THR A 337 2.52 16.36 -11.07
C THR A 337 3.19 17.52 -11.82
N ILE A 338 4.04 17.22 -12.83
CA ILE A 338 4.62 18.24 -13.72
C ILE A 338 3.50 18.94 -14.52
N GLY A 339 2.54 18.21 -15.05
CA GLY A 339 1.40 18.75 -15.78
C GLY A 339 0.57 19.72 -14.93
N TYR A 340 0.34 19.40 -13.64
CA TYR A 340 -0.33 20.31 -12.71
C TYR A 340 0.47 21.59 -12.45
N LEU A 341 1.81 21.50 -12.31
CA LEU A 341 2.67 22.69 -12.21
C LEU A 341 2.56 23.57 -13.45
N LEU A 342 2.71 22.98 -14.65
CA LEU A 342 2.64 23.72 -15.91
C LEU A 342 1.25 24.36 -16.11
N PHE A 343 0.18 23.67 -15.69
CA PHE A 343 -1.17 24.23 -15.75
C PHE A 343 -1.38 25.37 -14.75
N MET A 344 -0.84 25.30 -13.53
CA MET A 344 -0.90 26.42 -12.57
C MET A 344 -0.10 27.63 -13.08
N LEU A 345 1.04 27.41 -13.71
CA LEU A 345 1.80 28.46 -14.40
C LEU A 345 0.99 29.09 -15.53
N HIS A 346 0.29 28.27 -16.31
CA HIS A 346 -0.62 28.73 -17.36
C HIS A 346 -1.75 29.60 -16.80
N LEU A 347 -2.43 29.16 -15.73
CA LEU A 347 -3.50 29.94 -15.09
C LEU A 347 -2.98 31.27 -14.54
N ASN A 348 -1.80 31.27 -13.91
CA ASN A 348 -1.19 32.50 -13.42
C ASN A 348 -0.85 33.46 -14.57
N ALA A 349 -0.33 32.95 -15.69
CA ALA A 349 -0.08 33.75 -16.88
C ALA A 349 -1.37 34.36 -17.45
N CYS A 350 -2.47 33.61 -17.44
CA CYS A 350 -3.78 34.09 -17.84
C CYS A 350 -4.29 35.21 -16.91
N CYS A 351 -4.20 35.02 -15.59
CA CYS A 351 -4.58 36.03 -14.61
C CYS A 351 -3.75 37.32 -14.75
N TYR A 352 -2.45 37.21 -14.97
CA TYR A 352 -1.55 38.34 -15.17
C TYR A 352 -1.86 39.11 -16.47
N TYR A 353 -2.22 38.41 -17.55
CA TYR A 353 -2.66 39.08 -18.78
C TYR A 353 -3.95 39.86 -18.57
N VAL A 354 -4.97 39.26 -17.93
CA VAL A 354 -6.23 39.95 -17.62
C VAL A 354 -5.99 41.16 -16.71
N ALA A 355 -5.11 41.04 -15.72
CA ALA A 355 -4.72 42.17 -14.87
C ALA A 355 -4.00 43.28 -15.65
N SER A 356 -3.15 42.92 -16.62
CA SER A 356 -2.47 43.85 -17.51
C SER A 356 -3.45 44.56 -18.47
N GLU A 357 -4.45 43.84 -18.97
CA GLU A 357 -5.51 44.42 -19.81
C GLU A 357 -6.40 45.38 -19.02
N TYR A 358 -6.80 44.99 -17.79
CA TYR A 358 -7.59 45.83 -16.90
C TYR A 358 -6.91 47.18 -16.57
N GLN A 359 -5.60 47.16 -16.35
CA GLN A 359 -4.81 48.37 -16.07
C GLN A 359 -4.44 49.15 -17.36
N GLY A 360 -4.54 48.51 -18.52
CA GLY A 360 -4.12 49.04 -19.81
C GLY A 360 -2.75 48.50 -20.24
N ILE A 361 -2.73 47.84 -21.40
CA ILE A 361 -1.52 47.25 -22.00
C ILE A 361 -0.48 48.36 -22.26
N GLY A 362 0.74 48.18 -21.73
CA GLY A 362 1.82 49.15 -21.85
C GLY A 362 1.69 50.41 -20.99
N GLY A 363 0.69 50.49 -20.09
CA GLY A 363 0.48 51.66 -19.22
C GLY A 363 1.58 51.84 -18.15
N THR A 364 2.14 50.74 -17.64
CA THR A 364 3.23 50.75 -16.66
C THR A 364 4.37 49.81 -17.09
N LYS A 365 5.52 49.89 -16.41
CA LYS A 365 6.61 48.93 -16.62
C LYS A 365 6.27 47.52 -16.12
N TRP A 366 5.32 47.39 -15.18
CA TRP A 366 4.94 46.09 -14.61
C TRP A 366 4.00 45.31 -15.53
N VAL A 367 3.07 45.97 -16.23
CA VAL A 367 2.12 45.31 -17.14
C VAL A 367 2.79 44.82 -18.43
N TYR A 368 2.12 43.89 -19.11
CA TYR A 368 2.53 43.48 -20.46
C TYR A 368 2.59 44.68 -21.41
N SER A 369 3.72 44.85 -22.10
CA SER A 369 4.01 46.01 -22.95
C SER A 369 3.44 45.96 -24.38
N GLY A 370 2.67 44.94 -24.73
CA GLY A 370 2.06 44.82 -26.07
C GLY A 370 3.00 44.35 -27.19
N LEU A 371 4.31 44.29 -26.93
CA LEU A 371 5.30 43.84 -27.92
C LEU A 371 5.49 42.31 -27.87
N GLY A 372 5.70 41.66 -29.02
CA GLY A 372 5.94 40.22 -29.12
C GLY A 372 4.75 39.35 -28.71
N SER A 373 4.98 38.05 -28.46
CA SER A 373 3.91 37.11 -28.07
C SER A 373 3.40 37.38 -26.65
N ALA A 374 2.13 37.78 -26.52
CA ALA A 374 1.47 38.04 -25.24
C ALA A 374 1.56 36.86 -24.28
N TYR A 375 1.24 35.65 -24.75
CA TYR A 375 1.31 34.44 -23.93
C TYR A 375 2.71 34.16 -23.42
N LEU A 376 3.73 34.20 -24.30
CA LEU A 376 5.09 33.86 -23.90
C LEU A 376 5.64 34.82 -22.85
N ARG A 377 5.35 36.12 -22.97
CA ARG A 377 5.78 37.12 -21.98
C ARG A 377 5.03 36.99 -20.65
N CYS A 378 3.73 36.75 -20.69
CA CYS A 378 2.94 36.52 -19.47
C CYS A 378 3.31 35.20 -18.78
N TYR A 379 3.64 34.17 -19.56
CA TYR A 379 4.12 32.89 -19.04
C TYR A 379 5.51 33.03 -18.39
N TYR A 380 6.40 33.82 -19.00
CA TYR A 380 7.69 34.14 -18.40
C TYR A 380 7.53 34.86 -17.04
N PHE A 381 6.61 35.82 -16.94
CA PHE A 381 6.26 36.46 -15.67
C PHE A 381 5.73 35.45 -14.65
N ALA A 382 4.81 34.56 -15.06
CA ALA A 382 4.23 33.53 -14.20
C ALA A 382 5.29 32.56 -13.67
N VAL A 383 6.25 32.14 -14.50
CA VAL A 383 7.36 31.27 -14.08
C VAL A 383 8.23 31.96 -13.03
N ARG A 384 8.61 33.23 -13.26
CA ARG A 384 9.47 33.97 -12.32
C ARG A 384 8.80 34.29 -11.00
N SER A 385 7.48 34.53 -11.01
CA SER A 385 6.70 34.79 -9.79
C SER A 385 6.35 33.51 -9.05
N LEU A 386 5.74 32.51 -9.70
CA LEU A 386 5.22 31.30 -9.05
C LEU A 386 6.34 30.38 -8.52
N ILE A 387 7.50 30.35 -9.19
CA ILE A 387 8.69 29.57 -8.75
C ILE A 387 9.61 30.40 -7.84
N ASN A 388 9.27 31.66 -7.55
CA ASN A 388 10.04 32.57 -6.70
C ASN A 388 11.50 32.79 -7.17
N ILE A 389 11.75 32.81 -8.49
CA ILE A 389 13.07 33.17 -9.05
C ILE A 389 13.33 34.68 -8.88
N GLY A 390 12.28 35.49 -8.92
CA GLY A 390 12.35 36.95 -8.79
C GLY A 390 12.81 37.66 -10.08
N GLY A 391 13.33 38.88 -9.93
CA GLY A 391 13.78 39.72 -11.06
C GLY A 391 12.63 40.19 -11.96
N LEU A 392 11.48 40.47 -11.37
CA LEU A 392 10.33 41.07 -12.06
C LEU A 392 10.40 42.59 -11.95
N ASN A 393 9.73 43.30 -12.85
CA ASN A 393 9.62 44.75 -12.78
C ASN A 393 8.87 45.15 -11.50
N GLU A 394 9.29 46.25 -10.88
CA GLU A 394 8.70 46.71 -9.63
C GLU A 394 7.25 47.18 -9.85
N PRO A 395 6.28 46.69 -9.06
CA PRO A 395 4.91 47.20 -9.10
C PRO A 395 4.86 48.60 -8.47
N HIS A 396 4.16 49.53 -9.11
CA HIS A 396 4.06 50.92 -8.65
C HIS A 396 2.67 51.27 -8.14
N THR A 397 1.63 50.69 -8.72
CA THR A 397 0.25 50.97 -8.30
C THR A 397 -0.19 50.04 -7.17
N VAL A 398 -1.15 50.49 -6.35
CA VAL A 398 -1.70 49.68 -5.24
C VAL A 398 -2.26 48.34 -5.75
N PHE A 399 -2.88 48.35 -6.94
CA PHE A 399 -3.39 47.14 -7.59
C PHE A 399 -2.25 46.18 -7.95
N GLU A 400 -1.19 46.66 -8.61
CA GLU A 400 -0.02 45.85 -8.98
C GLU A 400 0.68 45.27 -7.75
N ILE A 401 0.85 46.07 -6.69
CA ILE A 401 1.48 45.65 -5.44
C ILE A 401 0.65 44.54 -4.79
N THR A 402 -0.67 44.73 -4.71
CA THR A 402 -1.59 43.75 -4.12
C THR A 402 -1.59 42.46 -4.92
N PHE A 403 -1.71 42.55 -6.25
CA PHE A 403 -1.67 41.39 -7.14
C PHE A 403 -0.34 40.62 -7.03
N GLN A 404 0.79 41.35 -7.08
CA GLN A 404 2.13 40.75 -6.98
C GLN A 404 2.35 40.08 -5.63
N MET A 405 1.90 40.70 -4.53
CA MET A 405 1.97 40.13 -3.18
C MET A 405 1.15 38.85 -3.09
N THR A 406 -0.12 38.86 -3.50
CA THR A 406 -0.98 37.66 -3.51
C THR A 406 -0.39 36.56 -4.39
N ASN A 407 0.19 36.92 -5.53
CA ASN A 407 0.83 35.98 -6.45
C ASN A 407 2.05 35.31 -5.81
N PHE A 408 2.91 36.05 -5.09
CA PHE A 408 4.03 35.46 -4.36
C PHE A 408 3.57 34.52 -3.23
N PHE A 409 2.55 34.90 -2.45
CA PHE A 409 2.00 34.02 -1.41
C PHE A 409 1.45 32.73 -2.01
N THR A 410 0.71 32.83 -3.12
CA THR A 410 0.18 31.66 -3.85
C THR A 410 1.32 30.81 -4.40
N GLY A 411 2.36 31.45 -4.96
CA GLY A 411 3.55 30.78 -5.51
C GLY A 411 4.31 29.95 -4.48
N VAL A 412 4.59 30.52 -3.30
CA VAL A 412 5.22 29.78 -2.19
C VAL A 412 4.41 28.53 -1.82
N PHE A 413 3.08 28.65 -1.71
CA PHE A 413 2.22 27.52 -1.38
C PHE A 413 2.21 26.43 -2.47
N VAL A 414 2.02 26.82 -3.72
CA VAL A 414 1.99 25.89 -4.87
C VAL A 414 3.34 25.19 -5.03
N PHE A 415 4.44 25.94 -5.00
CA PHE A 415 5.78 25.39 -5.14
C PHE A 415 6.15 24.46 -3.97
N SER A 416 5.82 24.83 -2.73
CA SER A 416 6.03 23.97 -1.55
C SER A 416 5.25 22.64 -1.66
N SER A 417 3.97 22.70 -2.06
CA SER A 417 3.14 21.51 -2.25
C SER A 417 3.72 20.57 -3.32
N LEU A 418 4.23 21.13 -4.43
CA LEU A 418 4.84 20.34 -5.51
C LEU A 418 6.12 19.64 -5.07
N ILE A 419 7.00 20.32 -4.32
CA ILE A 419 8.20 19.70 -3.75
C ILE A 419 7.80 18.54 -2.83
N GLY A 420 6.79 18.73 -1.98
CA GLY A 420 6.25 17.68 -1.11
C GLY A 420 5.79 16.46 -1.90
N GLN A 421 4.97 16.67 -2.93
CA GLN A 421 4.51 15.56 -3.79
C GLN A 421 5.66 14.86 -4.49
N MET A 422 6.63 15.58 -5.04
CA MET A 422 7.77 14.97 -5.72
C MET A 422 8.62 14.13 -4.77
N ARG A 423 8.82 14.58 -3.52
CA ARG A 423 9.46 13.77 -2.48
C ARG A 423 8.70 12.47 -2.24
N ASP A 424 7.38 12.49 -2.15
CA ASP A 424 6.57 11.29 -1.94
C ASP A 424 6.66 10.32 -3.13
N VAL A 425 6.66 10.84 -4.37
CA VAL A 425 6.80 10.02 -5.57
C VAL A 425 8.18 9.34 -5.63
N ILE A 426 9.25 10.09 -5.36
CA ILE A 426 10.62 9.56 -5.32
C ILE A 426 10.76 8.54 -4.18
N GLY A 427 10.27 8.87 -2.99
CA GLY A 427 10.33 8.00 -1.82
C GLY A 427 9.63 6.65 -2.05
N ALA A 428 8.46 6.66 -2.71
CA ALA A 428 7.77 5.44 -3.09
C ALA A 428 8.54 4.62 -4.14
N ALA A 429 9.16 5.27 -5.12
CA ALA A 429 9.92 4.60 -6.19
C ALA A 429 11.21 3.96 -5.68
N THR A 430 11.88 4.58 -4.71
CA THR A 430 13.14 4.06 -4.14
C THR A 430 12.92 3.23 -2.87
N ALA A 431 11.68 2.99 -2.44
CA ALA A 431 11.36 2.37 -1.16
C ALA A 431 12.09 1.04 -0.93
N GLY A 432 12.11 0.14 -1.93
CA GLY A 432 12.80 -1.14 -1.82
C GLY A 432 14.32 -1.00 -1.68
N GLN A 433 14.94 -0.10 -2.46
CA GLN A 433 16.37 0.18 -2.36
C GLN A 433 16.73 0.84 -1.02
N THR A 434 15.90 1.75 -0.54
CA THR A 434 16.07 2.39 0.77
C THR A 434 15.96 1.38 1.89
N TYR A 435 15.00 0.45 1.83
CA TYR A 435 14.85 -0.64 2.80
C TYR A 435 16.09 -1.55 2.81
N PHE A 436 16.56 -1.97 1.63
CA PHE A 436 17.79 -2.76 1.50
C PHE A 436 19.01 -2.07 2.11
N ARG A 437 19.25 -0.80 1.73
CA ARG A 437 20.37 -0.01 2.26
C ARG A 437 20.28 0.14 3.77
N ALA A 438 19.09 0.46 4.30
CA ALA A 438 18.87 0.56 5.74
C ALA A 438 19.17 -0.76 6.47
N SER A 439 18.73 -1.92 5.94
CA SER A 439 19.00 -3.22 6.55
C SER A 439 20.50 -3.56 6.56
N MET A 440 21.19 -3.31 5.45
CA MET A 440 22.64 -3.52 5.33
C MET A 440 23.38 -2.58 6.30
N ASP A 441 23.05 -1.29 6.31
CA ASP A 441 23.71 -0.28 7.14
C ASP A 441 23.49 -0.57 8.64
N ASN A 442 22.28 -0.97 9.05
CA ASN A 442 22.00 -1.41 10.42
C ASN A 442 22.83 -2.64 10.82
N THR A 443 22.99 -3.61 9.92
CA THR A 443 23.82 -4.80 10.18
C THR A 443 25.29 -4.43 10.28
N VAL A 444 25.78 -3.56 9.40
CA VAL A 444 27.17 -3.07 9.45
C VAL A 444 27.42 -2.25 10.70
N ALA A 445 26.50 -1.37 11.09
CA ALA A 445 26.58 -0.61 12.33
C ALA A 445 26.66 -1.54 13.56
N TYR A 446 25.83 -2.59 13.61
CA TYR A 446 25.93 -3.62 14.64
C TYR A 446 27.31 -4.29 14.66
N MET A 447 27.85 -4.66 13.51
CA MET A 447 29.17 -5.31 13.44
C MET A 447 30.31 -4.39 13.89
N VAL A 448 30.24 -3.10 13.54
CA VAL A 448 31.20 -2.09 13.96
C VAL A 448 31.15 -1.88 15.47
N ASN A 449 29.95 -1.72 16.03
CA ASN A 449 29.75 -1.55 17.48
C ASN A 449 30.25 -2.76 18.29
N ASN A 450 30.14 -3.97 17.72
CA ASN A 450 30.64 -5.20 18.33
C ASN A 450 32.09 -5.55 17.93
N HIS A 451 32.82 -4.64 17.30
CA HIS A 451 34.24 -4.81 16.96
C HIS A 451 34.54 -6.06 16.10
N ILE A 452 33.60 -6.45 15.23
CA ILE A 452 33.77 -7.60 14.34
C ILE A 452 34.83 -7.29 13.27
N PRO A 453 35.76 -8.20 12.93
CA PRO A 453 36.82 -7.95 11.97
C PRO A 453 36.30 -7.50 10.59
N PRO A 454 37.01 -6.59 9.89
CA PRO A 454 36.59 -6.05 8.59
C PRO A 454 36.44 -7.13 7.50
N LEU A 455 37.13 -8.26 7.63
CA LEU A 455 36.97 -9.41 6.74
C LEU A 455 35.53 -9.96 6.79
N VAL A 456 34.95 -10.10 7.98
CA VAL A 456 33.58 -10.60 8.17
C VAL A 456 32.57 -9.53 7.73
N GLN A 457 32.85 -8.26 8.02
CA GLN A 457 32.00 -7.15 7.57
C GLN A 457 31.90 -7.09 6.04
N ASN A 458 33.03 -7.20 5.34
CA ASN A 458 33.07 -7.21 3.87
C ASN A 458 32.32 -8.41 3.31
N ARG A 459 32.46 -9.58 3.94
CA ARG A 459 31.72 -10.79 3.56
C ARG A 459 30.20 -10.60 3.68
N VAL A 460 29.73 -10.05 4.80
CA VAL A 460 28.31 -9.76 5.01
C VAL A 460 27.79 -8.73 4.00
N ARG A 461 28.58 -7.69 3.70
CA ARG A 461 28.25 -6.71 2.65
C ARG A 461 28.13 -7.37 1.28
N THR A 462 29.08 -8.24 0.91
CA THR A 462 29.03 -9.00 -0.35
C THR A 462 27.80 -9.89 -0.43
N TRP A 463 27.41 -10.54 0.67
CA TRP A 463 26.18 -11.32 0.73
C TRP A 463 24.95 -10.44 0.48
N TYR A 464 24.80 -9.32 1.21
CA TYR A 464 23.69 -8.38 1.01
C TYR A 464 23.60 -7.88 -0.44
N THR A 465 24.71 -7.39 -1.00
CA THR A 465 24.74 -6.88 -2.38
C THR A 465 24.38 -7.96 -3.39
N TYR A 466 24.96 -9.16 -3.27
CA TYR A 466 24.66 -10.23 -4.21
C TYR A 466 23.22 -10.73 -4.09
N THR A 467 22.70 -10.88 -2.86
CA THR A 467 21.30 -11.27 -2.62
C THR A 467 20.34 -10.26 -3.26
N TRP A 468 20.60 -8.96 -3.10
CA TRP A 468 19.82 -7.92 -3.75
C TRP A 468 19.91 -7.97 -5.28
N ASP A 469 21.11 -8.10 -5.84
CA ASP A 469 21.31 -8.15 -7.29
C ASP A 469 20.70 -9.42 -7.92
N ALA A 470 20.67 -10.53 -7.19
CA ALA A 470 20.15 -11.81 -7.67
C ALA A 470 18.63 -11.99 -7.48
N GLN A 471 18.06 -11.49 -6.38
CA GLN A 471 16.64 -11.72 -6.02
C GLN A 471 15.79 -10.45 -6.04
N GLY A 472 16.39 -9.25 -5.96
CA GLY A 472 15.66 -7.98 -5.83
C GLY A 472 14.93 -7.81 -4.49
N MET A 473 15.13 -8.73 -3.54
CA MET A 473 14.55 -8.72 -2.20
C MET A 473 15.42 -9.52 -1.24
N LEU A 474 15.30 -9.25 0.06
CA LEU A 474 16.04 -9.96 1.10
C LEU A 474 15.30 -11.21 1.61
N ASP A 475 13.97 -11.16 1.65
CA ASP A 475 13.13 -12.26 2.11
C ASP A 475 11.88 -12.40 1.24
N GLU A 476 11.76 -13.54 0.57
CA GLU A 476 10.60 -13.88 -0.27
C GLU A 476 9.39 -14.29 0.59
N SER A 477 9.63 -14.81 1.79
CA SER A 477 8.55 -15.30 2.67
C SER A 477 7.69 -14.16 3.21
N GLU A 478 8.28 -13.01 3.57
CA GLU A 478 7.56 -11.83 4.03
C GLU A 478 6.55 -11.30 2.98
N LEU A 479 6.88 -11.46 1.69
CA LEU A 479 5.98 -11.08 0.60
C LEU A 479 4.81 -12.06 0.47
N LEU A 480 5.10 -13.36 0.53
CA LEU A 480 4.12 -14.42 0.32
C LEU A 480 3.16 -14.59 1.51
N ASP A 481 3.59 -14.29 2.72
CA ASP A 481 2.77 -14.42 3.94
C ASP A 481 1.61 -13.42 4.03
N LYS A 482 1.68 -12.32 3.27
CA LYS A 482 0.59 -11.33 3.18
C LYS A 482 -0.58 -11.81 2.31
N MET A 483 -0.42 -12.91 1.57
CA MET A 483 -1.42 -13.42 0.62
C MET A 483 -2.21 -14.61 1.19
N PRO A 484 -3.49 -14.78 0.80
CA PRO A 484 -4.23 -15.99 1.10
C PRO A 484 -3.54 -17.24 0.53
N LEU A 485 -3.71 -18.37 1.23
CA LEU A 485 -3.05 -19.64 0.90
C LEU A 485 -3.23 -20.05 -0.58
N VAL A 486 -4.43 -19.88 -1.13
CA VAL A 486 -4.74 -20.25 -2.52
C VAL A 486 -3.87 -19.48 -3.52
N MET A 487 -3.69 -18.18 -3.32
CA MET A 487 -2.87 -17.34 -4.20
C MET A 487 -1.38 -17.65 -4.05
N ARG A 488 -0.91 -17.84 -2.82
CA ARG A 488 0.48 -18.24 -2.55
C ARG A 488 0.82 -19.58 -3.19
N THR A 489 -0.11 -20.54 -3.13
CA THR A 489 0.04 -21.86 -3.74
C THR A 489 0.15 -21.76 -5.27
N ALA A 490 -0.71 -20.96 -5.89
CA ALA A 490 -0.66 -20.73 -7.34
C ALA A 490 0.69 -20.15 -7.78
N ILE A 491 1.21 -19.13 -7.08
CA ILE A 491 2.52 -18.55 -7.36
C ILE A 491 3.64 -19.59 -7.19
N ALA A 492 3.63 -20.35 -6.10
CA ALA A 492 4.64 -21.36 -5.84
C ALA A 492 4.67 -22.45 -6.94
N VAL A 493 3.50 -22.87 -7.40
CA VAL A 493 3.33 -23.83 -8.50
C VAL A 493 3.93 -23.27 -9.79
N ASP A 494 3.57 -22.05 -10.19
CA ASP A 494 4.01 -21.46 -11.45
C ASP A 494 5.52 -21.18 -11.46
N VAL A 495 6.10 -20.80 -10.33
CA VAL A 495 7.54 -20.45 -10.25
C VAL A 495 8.43 -21.69 -10.22
N ASN A 496 8.08 -22.72 -9.44
CA ASN A 496 9.03 -23.77 -9.08
C ASN A 496 8.59 -25.20 -9.43
N LEU A 497 7.31 -25.48 -9.72
CA LEU A 497 6.83 -26.86 -9.89
C LEU A 497 7.56 -27.61 -11.02
N ALA A 498 7.75 -26.96 -12.16
CA ALA A 498 8.43 -27.56 -13.32
C ALA A 498 9.89 -27.94 -13.02
N THR A 499 10.58 -27.18 -12.16
CA THR A 499 11.94 -27.50 -11.71
C THR A 499 11.92 -28.70 -10.76
N PHE A 500 10.96 -28.75 -9.84
CA PHE A 500 10.84 -29.81 -8.85
C PHE A 500 10.47 -31.18 -9.45
N GLN A 501 9.61 -31.20 -10.46
CA GLN A 501 9.23 -32.43 -11.17
C GLN A 501 10.42 -33.09 -11.90
N LYS A 502 11.39 -32.29 -12.36
CA LYS A 502 12.59 -32.79 -13.06
C LYS A 502 13.60 -33.45 -12.12
N ILE A 503 13.54 -33.15 -10.82
CA ILE A 503 14.48 -33.66 -9.82
C ILE A 503 14.32 -35.18 -9.67
N ASP A 504 15.41 -35.92 -9.86
CA ASP A 504 15.41 -37.38 -9.82
C ASP A 504 14.91 -37.97 -8.52
N LEU A 505 15.10 -37.29 -7.38
CA LEU A 505 14.60 -37.72 -6.08
C LEU A 505 13.06 -37.74 -6.05
N PHE A 506 12.40 -36.75 -6.65
CA PHE A 506 10.95 -36.56 -6.57
C PHE A 506 10.16 -37.22 -7.72
N LYS A 507 10.82 -37.75 -8.76
CA LYS A 507 10.15 -38.49 -9.86
C LYS A 507 9.22 -39.61 -9.35
N GLY A 508 7.95 -39.60 -9.73
CA GLY A 508 6.98 -40.62 -9.30
C GLY A 508 6.48 -40.46 -7.86
N CYS A 509 6.72 -39.30 -7.24
CA CYS A 509 5.92 -38.86 -6.10
C CYS A 509 4.66 -38.16 -6.62
N ASP A 510 3.63 -38.12 -5.78
CA ASP A 510 2.40 -37.39 -6.06
C ASP A 510 2.66 -35.89 -6.28
N GLN A 511 1.97 -35.30 -7.25
CA GLN A 511 2.11 -33.87 -7.57
C GLN A 511 1.63 -32.99 -6.41
N GLN A 512 0.56 -33.38 -5.73
CA GLN A 512 0.02 -32.61 -4.62
C GLN A 512 1.01 -32.51 -3.45
N MET A 513 1.74 -33.59 -3.16
CA MET A 513 2.85 -33.59 -2.19
C MET A 513 3.93 -32.56 -2.57
N LEU A 514 4.26 -32.44 -3.87
CA LEU A 514 5.25 -31.45 -4.32
C LEU A 514 4.76 -30.03 -4.11
N VAL A 515 3.47 -29.76 -4.36
CA VAL A 515 2.85 -28.45 -4.11
C VAL A 515 2.93 -28.08 -2.62
N ASP A 516 2.58 -29.01 -1.73
CA ASP A 516 2.64 -28.78 -0.28
C ASP A 516 4.10 -28.55 0.20
N MET A 517 5.06 -29.23 -0.42
CA MET A 517 6.48 -29.03 -0.14
C MET A 517 6.97 -27.67 -0.60
N LEU A 518 6.56 -27.19 -1.79
CA LEU A 518 6.95 -25.88 -2.33
C LEU A 518 6.61 -24.73 -1.39
N LEU A 519 5.49 -24.83 -0.68
CA LEU A 519 5.03 -23.82 0.29
C LEU A 519 5.91 -23.72 1.55
N ARG A 520 6.75 -24.73 1.83
CA ARG A 520 7.62 -24.80 3.02
C ARG A 520 9.11 -24.59 2.70
N LEU A 521 9.45 -24.31 1.45
CA LEU A 521 10.82 -24.09 1.04
C LEU A 521 11.29 -22.69 1.41
N LYS A 522 12.53 -22.60 1.90
CA LYS A 522 13.23 -21.33 2.12
C LYS A 522 14.35 -21.18 1.10
N SER A 523 14.43 -20.06 0.41
CA SER A 523 15.53 -19.76 -0.52
C SER A 523 16.68 -19.11 0.26
N ILE A 524 17.88 -19.69 0.21
CA ILE A 524 19.08 -19.16 0.87
C ILE A 524 20.24 -19.09 -0.12
N ILE A 525 20.96 -17.96 -0.10
CA ILE A 525 22.16 -17.76 -0.91
C ILE A 525 23.42 -17.96 -0.06
N TYR A 526 24.33 -18.79 -0.58
CA TYR A 526 25.67 -19.00 -0.02
C TYR A 526 26.74 -18.34 -0.89
N LEU A 527 27.78 -17.81 -0.24
CA LEU A 527 28.93 -17.20 -0.91
C LEU A 527 29.94 -18.26 -1.37
N PRO A 528 30.80 -17.95 -2.37
CA PRO A 528 31.89 -18.84 -2.77
C PRO A 528 32.77 -19.24 -1.59
N GLY A 529 33.03 -20.54 -1.45
CA GLY A 529 33.84 -21.11 -0.37
C GLY A 529 33.10 -21.37 0.93
N ASP A 530 31.82 -20.99 1.05
CA ASP A 530 31.04 -21.29 2.25
C ASP A 530 30.76 -22.78 2.39
N PHE A 531 30.98 -23.31 3.59
CA PHE A 531 30.56 -24.66 3.95
C PHE A 531 29.05 -24.65 4.25
N VAL A 532 28.27 -25.23 3.33
CA VAL A 532 26.83 -25.44 3.52
C VAL A 532 26.59 -26.55 4.53
N VAL A 533 27.41 -27.60 4.45
CA VAL A 533 27.31 -28.78 5.32
C VAL A 533 28.70 -29.20 5.74
N LYS A 534 28.89 -29.53 7.02
CA LYS A 534 30.12 -30.18 7.50
C LYS A 534 29.83 -31.61 7.96
N LYS A 535 30.79 -32.50 7.71
CA LYS A 535 30.79 -33.89 8.15
C LYS A 535 30.71 -33.93 9.68
N GLY A 536 29.82 -34.75 10.21
CA GLY A 536 29.61 -34.92 11.65
C GLY A 536 28.54 -34.01 12.26
N ASP A 537 28.16 -32.91 11.60
CA ASP A 537 27.09 -32.02 12.07
C ASP A 537 25.73 -32.72 12.05
N ILE A 538 24.78 -32.25 12.86
CA ILE A 538 23.42 -32.80 12.87
C ILE A 538 22.65 -32.29 11.65
N GLY A 539 22.23 -33.18 10.77
CA GLY A 539 21.52 -32.82 9.54
C GLY A 539 20.01 -32.70 9.74
N LYS A 540 19.54 -31.48 9.99
CA LYS A 540 18.11 -31.17 10.17
C LYS A 540 17.37 -30.78 8.89
N GLU A 541 18.09 -30.58 7.79
CA GLU A 541 17.57 -29.99 6.55
C GLU A 541 18.10 -30.74 5.32
N MET A 542 17.41 -30.64 4.20
CA MET A 542 17.94 -30.98 2.88
C MET A 542 18.03 -29.75 2.01
N TYR A 543 18.92 -29.81 1.02
CA TYR A 543 19.20 -28.70 0.13
C TYR A 543 18.96 -29.13 -1.32
N ILE A 544 18.33 -28.24 -2.08
CA ILE A 544 18.07 -28.40 -3.50
C ILE A 544 18.73 -27.23 -4.22
N ILE A 545 19.57 -27.50 -5.21
CA ILE A 545 20.31 -26.45 -5.90
C ILE A 545 19.41 -25.81 -6.93
N LYS A 546 19.01 -24.55 -6.71
CA LYS A 546 18.24 -23.73 -7.66
C LYS A 546 19.16 -23.20 -8.75
N SER A 547 20.28 -22.59 -8.37
CA SER A 547 21.30 -22.08 -9.28
C SER A 547 22.69 -22.10 -8.64
N GLY A 548 23.71 -22.14 -9.49
CA GLY A 548 25.11 -22.30 -9.06
C GLY A 548 25.53 -23.77 -8.92
N ALA A 549 26.64 -23.98 -8.22
CA ALA A 549 27.20 -25.31 -8.01
C ALA A 549 27.85 -25.43 -6.63
N VAL A 550 27.77 -26.63 -6.07
CA VAL A 550 28.42 -26.98 -4.79
C VAL A 550 29.32 -28.18 -5.00
N GLN A 551 30.37 -28.28 -4.19
CA GLN A 551 31.38 -29.32 -4.25
C GLN A 551 31.37 -30.13 -2.96
N VAL A 552 31.27 -31.45 -3.10
CA VAL A 552 31.48 -32.39 -2.00
C VAL A 552 32.98 -32.57 -1.83
N VAL A 553 33.51 -32.17 -0.67
CA VAL A 553 34.94 -32.19 -0.38
C VAL A 553 35.30 -33.11 0.77
N GLY A 554 36.55 -33.56 0.78
CA GLY A 554 37.16 -34.23 1.92
C GLY A 554 38.66 -34.44 1.70
N GLY A 555 39.19 -35.48 2.33
CA GLY A 555 40.64 -35.65 2.48
C GLY A 555 41.23 -34.78 3.60
N PRO A 556 42.54 -34.90 3.86
CA PRO A 556 43.25 -33.99 4.76
C PRO A 556 43.10 -32.55 4.23
N ASP A 557 42.62 -31.65 5.09
CA ASP A 557 42.35 -30.23 4.82
C ASP A 557 41.28 -29.90 3.74
N ASN A 558 40.35 -30.80 3.43
CA ASN A 558 39.25 -30.54 2.46
C ASN A 558 39.72 -30.18 1.04
N SER A 559 40.92 -30.63 0.67
CA SER A 559 41.56 -30.34 -0.62
C SER A 559 41.01 -31.18 -1.77
N ILE A 560 40.47 -32.38 -1.49
CA ILE A 560 39.98 -33.31 -2.51
C ILE A 560 38.50 -33.02 -2.79
N VAL A 561 38.17 -32.75 -4.05
CA VAL A 561 36.79 -32.61 -4.54
C VAL A 561 36.32 -33.95 -5.09
N PHE A 562 35.33 -34.56 -4.44
CA PHE A 562 34.78 -35.84 -4.88
C PHE A 562 33.80 -35.66 -6.03
N VAL A 563 32.84 -34.74 -5.89
CA VAL A 563 31.77 -34.50 -6.88
C VAL A 563 31.37 -33.03 -6.85
N THR A 564 31.12 -32.47 -8.03
CA THR A 564 30.47 -31.15 -8.18
C THR A 564 29.00 -31.36 -8.53
N LEU A 565 28.10 -30.91 -7.66
CA LEU A 565 26.66 -30.93 -7.86
C LEU A 565 26.21 -29.60 -8.48
N LYS A 566 25.39 -29.68 -9.53
CA LYS A 566 24.86 -28.52 -10.27
C LYS A 566 23.38 -28.33 -9.97
N ALA A 567 22.79 -27.28 -10.54
CA ALA A 567 21.35 -27.01 -10.45
C ALA A 567 20.49 -28.25 -10.76
N GLY A 568 19.41 -28.46 -9.98
CA GLY A 568 18.54 -29.63 -10.06
C GLY A 568 19.01 -30.85 -9.26
N CYS A 569 20.26 -30.86 -8.77
CA CYS A 569 20.71 -31.88 -7.83
C CYS A 569 20.24 -31.57 -6.41
N VAL A 570 20.06 -32.64 -5.63
CA VAL A 570 19.69 -32.60 -4.21
C VAL A 570 20.85 -33.14 -3.39
N PHE A 571 21.09 -32.55 -2.22
CA PHE A 571 22.05 -33.07 -1.25
C PHE A 571 21.56 -32.90 0.19
N GLY A 572 22.11 -33.71 1.10
CA GLY A 572 21.69 -33.74 2.50
C GLY A 572 20.45 -34.59 2.76
N GLU A 573 19.93 -35.27 1.75
CA GLU A 573 18.78 -36.18 1.76
C GLU A 573 19.01 -37.41 2.66
N ILE A 574 20.26 -37.86 2.79
CA ILE A 574 20.62 -39.07 3.55
C ILE A 574 20.28 -38.91 5.04
N SER A 575 20.59 -37.75 5.64
CA SER A 575 20.33 -37.48 7.07
C SER A 575 18.84 -37.31 7.39
N LEU A 576 18.02 -37.06 6.37
CA LEU A 576 16.56 -36.98 6.53
C LEU A 576 15.92 -38.37 6.45
N LEU A 577 16.41 -39.24 5.58
CA LEU A 577 15.81 -40.54 5.26
C LEU A 577 16.33 -41.70 6.14
N GLN A 578 17.44 -41.51 6.84
CA GLN A 578 18.01 -42.56 7.69
C GLN A 578 17.31 -42.59 9.06
N SER A 579 16.81 -43.79 9.40
CA SER A 579 16.15 -44.06 10.68
C SER A 579 17.18 -44.07 11.82
N SER A 580 16.76 -43.59 13.00
CA SER A 580 17.61 -43.20 14.14
C SER A 580 18.52 -44.29 14.72
N LYS A 581 18.40 -45.54 14.28
CA LYS A 581 19.07 -46.72 14.87
C LYS A 581 20.59 -46.79 14.62
N ASP A 582 21.11 -46.23 13.53
CA ASP A 582 22.53 -46.38 13.12
C ASP A 582 23.31 -45.05 13.00
N GLY A 583 23.06 -44.07 13.87
CA GLY A 583 23.74 -42.77 13.81
C GLY A 583 23.24 -41.84 12.68
N GLY A 584 22.06 -42.14 12.14
CA GLY A 584 21.48 -41.57 10.91
C GLY A 584 21.05 -40.10 10.92
N ASN A 585 21.48 -39.30 11.89
CA ASN A 585 21.17 -37.87 11.93
C ASN A 585 22.41 -36.98 11.76
N ARG A 586 23.58 -37.57 11.48
CA ARG A 586 24.82 -36.83 11.22
C ARG A 586 25.12 -36.74 9.72
N ARG A 587 25.68 -35.61 9.32
CA ARG A 587 26.12 -35.34 7.95
C ARG A 587 27.33 -36.22 7.59
N THR A 588 27.30 -36.82 6.40
CA THR A 588 28.29 -37.82 5.97
C THR A 588 29.49 -37.22 5.26
N ALA A 589 29.39 -35.99 4.73
CA ALA A 589 30.42 -35.33 3.95
C ALA A 589 30.42 -33.81 4.16
N ASN A 590 31.55 -33.17 3.85
CA ASN A 590 31.64 -31.72 3.76
C ASN A 590 31.15 -31.27 2.37
N VAL A 591 30.30 -30.25 2.33
CA VAL A 591 29.82 -29.64 1.09
C VAL A 591 30.12 -28.14 1.13
N LYS A 592 30.90 -27.67 0.17
CA LYS A 592 31.27 -26.26 0.02
C LYS A 592 30.63 -25.64 -1.23
N ALA A 593 30.21 -24.39 -1.18
CA ALA A 593 29.77 -23.66 -2.35
C ALA A 593 30.99 -23.36 -3.26
N TYR A 594 30.89 -23.67 -4.55
CA TYR A 594 31.98 -23.39 -5.50
C TYR A 594 31.98 -21.92 -5.92
N GLY A 595 30.80 -21.39 -6.22
CA GLY A 595 30.54 -19.98 -6.48
C GLY A 595 29.39 -19.49 -5.61
N PHE A 596 28.74 -18.41 -6.05
CA PHE A 596 27.47 -18.03 -5.46
C PHE A 596 26.43 -19.10 -5.78
N ALA A 597 25.84 -19.70 -4.74
CA ALA A 597 24.90 -20.79 -4.87
C ALA A 597 23.57 -20.42 -4.22
N ASN A 598 22.48 -20.46 -4.99
CA ASN A 598 21.14 -20.29 -4.47
C ASN A 598 20.52 -21.68 -4.23
N LEU A 599 20.19 -21.95 -2.97
CA LEU A 599 19.71 -23.24 -2.50
C LEU A 599 18.30 -23.09 -1.93
N PHE A 600 17.43 -24.03 -2.23
CA PHE A 600 16.20 -24.23 -1.46
C PHE A 600 16.48 -25.16 -0.29
N VAL A 601 16.05 -24.75 0.90
CA VAL A 601 16.17 -25.50 2.14
C VAL A 601 14.80 -26.02 2.51
N LEU A 602 14.74 -27.33 2.80
CA LEU A 602 13.57 -27.98 3.37
C LEU A 602 13.94 -28.62 4.71
N GLU A 603 13.19 -28.28 5.75
CA GLU A 603 13.40 -28.83 7.09
C GLU A 603 12.88 -30.28 7.18
N LYS A 604 13.55 -31.09 8.02
CA LYS A 604 13.15 -32.47 8.30
C LYS A 604 11.71 -32.55 8.78
N LYS A 605 11.38 -31.70 9.76
CA LYS A 605 10.05 -31.67 10.38
C LYS A 605 8.97 -31.44 9.32
N ASP A 606 9.17 -30.42 8.50
CA ASP A 606 8.24 -30.06 7.43
C ASP A 606 8.04 -31.19 6.42
N LEU A 607 9.13 -31.85 6.01
CA LEU A 607 9.04 -33.00 5.11
C LEU A 607 8.25 -34.16 5.74
N PHE A 608 8.53 -34.51 7.00
CA PHE A 608 7.83 -35.60 7.68
C PHE A 608 6.35 -35.30 7.90
N ASP A 609 6.00 -34.06 8.26
CA ASP A 609 4.62 -33.61 8.41
C ASP A 609 3.85 -33.78 7.10
N ILE A 610 4.46 -33.46 5.95
CA ILE A 610 3.85 -33.67 4.63
C ILE A 610 3.72 -35.17 4.33
N LEU A 611 4.77 -35.96 4.55
CA LEU A 611 4.80 -37.38 4.19
C LEU A 611 3.77 -38.23 4.94
N VAL A 612 3.32 -37.81 6.13
CA VAL A 612 2.21 -38.45 6.86
C VAL A 612 0.93 -38.48 6.02
N HIS A 613 0.69 -37.45 5.20
CA HIS A 613 -0.49 -37.37 4.33
C HIS A 613 -0.33 -38.11 3.00
N TYR A 614 0.91 -38.43 2.59
CA TYR A 614 1.22 -39.06 1.29
C TYR A 614 2.07 -40.34 1.46
N PRO A 615 1.49 -41.43 2.02
CA PRO A 615 2.24 -42.66 2.35
C PRO A 615 2.84 -43.36 1.12
N GLU A 616 2.20 -43.27 -0.06
CA GLU A 616 2.75 -43.85 -1.30
C GLU A 616 4.02 -43.11 -1.75
N SER A 617 4.02 -41.78 -1.73
CA SER A 617 5.20 -40.98 -2.02
C SER A 617 6.32 -41.22 -1.01
N GLN A 618 5.98 -41.43 0.28
CA GLN A 618 6.94 -41.81 1.31
C GLN A 618 7.65 -43.14 0.98
N LYS A 619 6.91 -44.16 0.51
CA LYS A 619 7.50 -45.44 0.07
C LYS A 619 8.45 -45.24 -1.12
N VAL A 620 8.07 -44.41 -2.09
CA VAL A 620 8.91 -44.09 -3.27
C VAL A 620 10.20 -43.39 -2.85
N LEU A 621 10.11 -42.36 -2.00
CA LEU A 621 11.26 -41.64 -1.46
C LEU A 621 12.16 -42.54 -0.61
N ALA A 622 11.59 -43.38 0.25
CA ALA A 622 12.35 -44.34 1.05
C ALA A 622 13.07 -45.39 0.19
N ARG A 623 12.45 -45.84 -0.92
CA ARG A 623 13.07 -46.75 -1.89
C ARG A 623 14.25 -46.07 -2.60
N LYS A 624 14.08 -44.83 -3.03
CA LYS A 624 15.15 -44.05 -3.68
C LYS A 624 16.29 -43.70 -2.71
N GLY A 625 15.97 -43.30 -1.48
CA GLY A 625 16.95 -43.08 -0.42
C GLY A 625 17.80 -44.31 -0.16
N ARG A 626 17.18 -45.50 -0.06
CA ARG A 626 17.90 -46.78 0.08
C ARG A 626 18.81 -47.09 -1.11
N LYS A 627 18.40 -46.78 -2.35
CA LYS A 627 19.26 -46.94 -3.54
C LYS A 627 20.46 -45.99 -3.49
N LEU A 628 20.25 -44.73 -3.14
CA LEU A 628 21.33 -43.73 -3.00
C LEU A 628 22.33 -44.09 -1.90
N MET A 629 21.85 -44.69 -0.81
CA MET A 629 22.70 -45.23 0.27
C MET A 629 23.54 -46.43 -0.21
N LYS A 630 22.92 -47.40 -0.89
CA LYS A 630 23.60 -48.61 -1.38
C LYS A 630 24.63 -48.31 -2.48
N ALA A 631 24.35 -47.32 -3.33
CA ALA A 631 25.29 -46.86 -4.35
C ALA A 631 26.54 -46.19 -3.76
N LYS A 632 26.56 -45.87 -2.46
CA LYS A 632 27.66 -45.19 -1.74
C LYS A 632 28.27 -46.04 -0.61
N GLY A 633 28.32 -47.38 -0.74
CA GLY A 633 28.94 -48.30 0.23
C GLY A 633 30.38 -47.94 0.67
N PRO A 634 30.87 -48.51 1.79
CA PRO A 634 31.46 -47.79 2.92
C PRO A 634 32.95 -47.46 2.74
N ALA A 635 33.27 -46.19 2.45
CA ALA A 635 34.65 -45.68 2.45
C ALA A 635 34.78 -44.48 3.40
N ALA A 636 34.55 -44.68 4.70
CA ALA A 636 34.82 -43.63 5.70
C ALA A 636 34.94 -44.14 7.15
N ALA A 637 35.21 -45.42 7.38
CA ALA A 637 35.54 -45.89 8.73
C ALA A 637 37.06 -45.83 8.92
N LYS A 638 37.49 -45.08 9.95
CA LYS A 638 38.87 -44.84 10.42
C LYS A 638 39.65 -43.71 9.73
N ALA A 639 39.39 -42.49 10.17
CA ALA A 639 40.46 -41.50 10.33
C ALA A 639 40.21 -40.81 11.68
N GLU A 640 41.18 -40.93 12.58
CA GLU A 640 41.13 -40.44 13.96
C GLU A 640 40.98 -38.91 14.04
N GLU A 641 40.40 -38.51 15.17
CA GLU A 641 39.91 -37.18 15.49
C GLU A 641 40.99 -36.39 16.25
N ASP A 642 41.59 -35.37 15.63
CA ASP A 642 42.37 -34.35 16.35
C ASP A 642 41.60 -33.02 16.37
N LYS A 643 41.10 -32.65 17.56
CA LYS A 643 40.33 -31.43 17.79
C LYS A 643 41.25 -30.20 17.77
N LYS A 644 41.01 -29.27 16.84
CA LYS A 644 41.48 -27.87 16.96
C LYS A 644 40.30 -26.92 17.23
N LYS A 645 40.40 -26.19 18.34
CA LYS A 645 39.43 -25.16 18.76
C LYS A 645 39.59 -23.88 17.92
N GLY A 646 38.47 -23.41 17.35
CA GLY A 646 37.99 -22.04 17.54
C GLY A 646 38.84 -20.83 17.10
N LEU A 647 39.47 -20.83 15.93
CA LEU A 647 39.68 -19.61 15.11
C LEU A 647 40.16 -19.89 13.66
N ALA A 648 40.03 -21.14 13.18
CA ALA A 648 40.56 -21.56 11.86
C ALA A 648 39.48 -21.71 10.78
N LEU A 649 38.29 -21.11 10.97
CA LEU A 649 37.14 -21.33 10.08
C LEU A 649 37.04 -20.37 8.88
N PHE A 650 38.04 -19.50 8.72
CA PHE A 650 38.15 -18.59 7.59
C PHE A 650 39.52 -18.79 6.94
N GLY A 651 39.52 -19.29 5.71
CA GLY A 651 40.76 -19.52 4.95
C GLY A 651 41.57 -18.24 4.79
N GLN A 652 42.90 -18.36 4.86
CA GLN A 652 43.80 -17.31 4.40
C GLN A 652 43.59 -17.09 2.89
N LYS A 653 43.68 -15.82 2.46
CA LYS A 653 43.60 -15.40 1.06
C LYS A 653 44.43 -16.33 0.15
N PRO A 654 43.97 -16.68 -1.06
CA PRO A 654 44.83 -17.32 -2.03
C PRO A 654 46.04 -16.42 -2.34
N GLN A 655 47.23 -17.00 -2.34
CA GLN A 655 48.45 -16.30 -2.76
C GLN A 655 48.35 -15.97 -4.25
N THR A 656 48.60 -14.72 -4.60
CA THR A 656 48.64 -14.23 -5.97
C THR A 656 49.62 -15.07 -6.80
N PRO A 657 49.24 -15.56 -8.00
CA PRO A 657 50.12 -16.38 -8.81
C PRO A 657 51.36 -15.57 -9.23
N LYS A 658 52.54 -16.16 -9.00
CA LYS A 658 53.84 -15.64 -9.40
C LYS A 658 54.02 -15.74 -10.92
N PHE A 659 53.44 -14.82 -11.66
CA PHE A 659 53.84 -14.53 -13.05
C PHE A 659 54.05 -13.03 -13.17
N LEU A 660 55.29 -12.61 -12.89
CA LEU A 660 55.98 -11.42 -13.43
C LEU A 660 57.25 -11.19 -12.57
N ARG A 661 58.23 -12.07 -12.75
CA ARG A 661 59.63 -11.79 -12.42
C ARG A 661 60.50 -12.24 -13.61
N ALA A 662 60.29 -11.58 -14.73
CA ALA A 662 61.22 -11.48 -15.84
C ALA A 662 60.93 -10.13 -16.50
N PHE A 663 61.97 -9.35 -16.78
CA PHE A 663 61.95 -7.92 -17.17
C PHE A 663 61.80 -6.92 -16.02
N GLY A 664 62.79 -6.92 -15.13
CA GLY A 664 63.29 -5.65 -14.60
C GLY A 664 64.06 -4.93 -15.70
N GLY A 665 63.73 -3.66 -15.95
CA GLY A 665 64.47 -2.82 -16.90
C GLY A 665 63.76 -1.53 -17.23
N THR A 666 63.95 -0.52 -16.37
CA THR A 666 64.03 0.91 -16.73
C THR A 666 62.99 1.46 -17.71
N ILE A 667 61.81 1.87 -17.23
CA ILE A 667 60.97 2.84 -17.95
C ILE A 667 60.51 3.95 -16.98
N ASN A 668 60.82 5.17 -17.40
CA ASN A 668 60.79 6.45 -16.71
C ASN A 668 59.50 6.82 -15.95
N LYS A 669 59.68 7.40 -14.74
CA LYS A 669 58.63 8.06 -13.91
C LYS A 669 57.87 9.17 -14.64
N THR A 670 58.38 9.72 -15.73
CA THR A 670 57.76 10.80 -16.50
C THR A 670 56.59 10.36 -17.39
N LEU A 671 56.43 9.05 -17.67
CA LEU A 671 55.30 8.56 -18.48
C LEU A 671 54.02 8.41 -17.64
N ILE A 672 54.15 8.05 -16.36
CA ILE A 672 53.01 7.82 -15.45
C ILE A 672 52.34 9.15 -15.06
N ASP A 673 53.11 10.23 -14.93
CA ASP A 673 52.54 11.55 -14.65
C ASP A 673 51.81 12.16 -15.87
N LYS A 674 52.26 11.89 -17.11
CA LYS A 674 51.54 12.30 -18.32
C LYS A 674 50.22 11.55 -18.53
N VAL A 675 50.14 10.27 -18.12
CA VAL A 675 48.89 9.50 -18.19
C VAL A 675 47.90 9.91 -17.10
N LYS A 676 48.38 10.28 -15.89
CA LYS A 676 47.52 10.81 -14.82
C LYS A 676 46.90 12.17 -15.16
N VAL A 677 47.60 13.04 -15.89
CA VAL A 677 47.06 14.35 -16.32
C VAL A 677 46.09 14.20 -17.51
N GLY A 678 46.30 13.23 -18.41
CA GLY A 678 45.37 12.96 -19.52
C GLY A 678 44.03 12.35 -19.10
N PHE A 679 44.02 11.51 -18.05
CA PHE A 679 42.80 10.83 -17.61
C PHE A 679 41.88 11.75 -16.79
N ILE A 680 42.44 12.73 -16.07
CA ILE A 680 41.67 13.70 -15.27
C ILE A 680 40.97 14.74 -16.15
N ASN A 681 41.55 15.12 -17.30
CA ASN A 681 40.91 16.07 -18.22
C ASN A 681 39.80 15.44 -19.10
N THR A 682 39.79 14.12 -19.28
CA THR A 682 38.78 13.47 -20.14
C THR A 682 37.46 13.25 -19.39
N HIS A 683 37.50 13.06 -18.07
CA HIS A 683 36.30 12.88 -17.24
C HIS A 683 35.60 14.18 -16.83
N LEU A 684 36.29 15.33 -16.85
CA LEU A 684 35.70 16.65 -16.58
C LEU A 684 35.02 17.29 -17.81
N LEU A 685 35.32 16.82 -19.03
CA LEU A 685 34.67 17.28 -20.26
C LEU A 685 33.40 16.49 -20.61
N SER A 686 33.24 15.25 -20.12
CA SER A 686 32.02 14.47 -20.32
C SER A 686 30.85 14.93 -19.44
N SER A 687 31.11 15.32 -18.18
CA SER A 687 30.07 15.87 -17.28
C SER A 687 29.62 17.29 -17.62
N ARG A 688 30.34 18.02 -18.48
CA ARG A 688 30.01 19.40 -18.85
C ARG A 688 29.17 19.52 -20.14
N ASN A 689 29.10 18.45 -20.93
CA ASN A 689 28.23 18.38 -22.12
C ASN A 689 26.85 17.75 -21.85
N GLN A 690 26.67 17.05 -20.73
CA GLN A 690 25.35 16.51 -20.32
C GLN A 690 24.48 17.50 -19.53
N MET A 691 25.02 18.68 -19.18
CA MET A 691 24.32 19.75 -18.47
C MET A 691 23.99 20.97 -19.35
N ARG A 692 24.01 20.79 -20.68
CA ARG A 692 23.54 21.79 -21.68
C ARG A 692 22.43 21.28 -22.60
N SER A 693 21.86 20.11 -22.32
CA SER A 693 20.69 19.58 -23.05
C SER A 693 19.54 19.12 -22.13
N LEU A 694 19.38 19.80 -20.99
CA LEU A 694 18.15 19.80 -20.20
C LEU A 694 17.84 21.24 -19.78
#